data_AF-A0A8J3RT85-F1
#
_entry.id   AF-A0A8J3RT85-F1
#
_cell.length_a   1.000
_cell.length_b   1.000
_cell.length_c   1.000
_cell.angle_alpha   90.00
_cell.angle_beta   90.00
_cell.angle_gamma   90.00
#
_symmetry.space_group_name_H-M   'P 1'
#
loop_
_entity.id
_entity.type
_entity.pdbx_description
1 polymer ?
#
loop_
_entity_poly.entity_id
_entity_poly.type
_entity_poly.pdbx_seq_one_letter_code
_entity_poly.pdbx_strand_id
1 'polypeptide(L)'
;MTPSGAGADPGPSGTTLRFLLLGMLMLAGTASMAVDTILPAFVENVAGRSRCRLAAGADPSAEGVFVYSSAYANLEALEECYDRFGVRTPEWEAAVWTVSILMAAVTLYLLLPRWKARRGRAVPVEAVDGELGPLLSELAARAGVGNVRFTVDPAAASTGAVAFGRPGRYVVCLYGGLLARRFSDPAGFEAVVLHELAHVRSGDVRFAYATTALWRVFLAGVLLPYAVLKVKILFDLVDRPEVFRDADLPSQWFGLAQVLVLTALLTLARADLLRNRELYADNAAVRWGASPAVWIGRAAGDRARGPWRAITDPWRTHPSWERRVRSLHDPSALFDAFPALPMLLTGAATLFTAAELPSLLRMFELPTVLERGVMLPLVAGLAAGVIVTALGQATAHAVAAGRPAPSGLRAGLWFGAGLLGAELVLNQIASTGWLPARPAVMLFLPVAAVVTCWWVTDAAELWIRMRPARPMLPVLLAGTVATGVVVFAWLTWWKDMGRLLVDAWSPTPVILGWFQALGGPAEPGGAVLPALAAVASVLGWVALAAVMAYMNSRPGRTGRRSRGPARRPVGEASARSGTVGRTTPPGVGRPPVFRLPERDRGLSLRGCGAGLARESTLPVLPPGPDGAAGNVEAGDGTEADGLPPSYFSLGGGTSLSDKRVVHQRWYGHSRPPRPGRRVPHRGRAGGGAGRRGEARRGGPRRRGAQGPLRRRRPRRALLPHSRQPGAAAVGRDSRDPETGVDRGTGRAGTR
;
A
#
# COMPACT_ATOMS: atom_id res chain seq x y z
N MET A 1 25.32 16.88 -27.50
CA MET A 1 23.86 16.65 -27.69
C MET A 1 23.14 17.31 -26.53
N THR A 2 22.63 18.52 -26.72
CA THR A 2 21.76 19.18 -25.74
C THR A 2 20.37 18.57 -25.82
N PRO A 3 19.79 18.05 -24.73
CA PRO A 3 18.46 17.48 -24.73
C PRO A 3 17.43 18.62 -24.71
N SER A 4 17.22 19.27 -25.85
CA SER A 4 16.10 20.19 -26.10
C SER A 4 14.82 19.40 -26.39
N GLY A 5 14.52 18.43 -25.52
CA GLY A 5 13.28 17.65 -25.53
C GLY A 5 12.28 18.27 -24.58
N ALA A 6 11.39 19.11 -25.11
CA ALA A 6 10.24 19.61 -24.39
C ALA A 6 9.40 18.44 -23.81
N GLY A 7 9.24 18.44 -22.48
CA GLY A 7 7.99 18.09 -21.84
C GLY A 7 7.47 16.66 -21.98
N ALA A 8 8.32 15.63 -21.98
CA ALA A 8 7.82 14.31 -21.61
C ALA A 8 7.43 14.37 -20.12
N ASP A 9 6.13 14.53 -19.85
CA ASP A 9 5.59 14.42 -18.51
C ASP A 9 6.13 13.12 -17.89
N PRO A 10 6.66 13.16 -16.65
CA PRO A 10 7.14 11.96 -15.99
C PRO A 10 6.00 10.95 -16.01
N GLY A 11 6.23 9.81 -16.66
CA GLY A 11 5.24 8.75 -16.78
C GLY A 11 4.68 8.37 -15.40
N PRO A 12 3.46 7.80 -15.34
CA PRO A 12 2.81 7.48 -14.07
C PRO A 12 3.76 6.70 -13.16
N SER A 13 4.08 7.30 -12.03
CA SER A 13 4.93 6.66 -11.02
C SER A 13 4.21 5.40 -10.51
N GLY A 14 4.94 4.28 -10.41
CA GLY A 14 4.42 3.02 -9.86
C GLY A 14 3.84 3.14 -8.44
N THR A 15 4.03 4.28 -7.78
CA THR A 15 3.39 4.65 -6.50
C THR A 15 1.87 4.63 -6.57
N THR A 16 1.25 4.97 -7.72
CA THR A 16 -0.21 4.96 -7.85
C THR A 16 -0.76 3.54 -7.75
N LEU A 17 -0.17 2.58 -8.47
CA LEU A 17 -0.60 1.19 -8.44
C LEU A 17 -0.41 0.57 -7.05
N ARG A 18 0.70 0.86 -6.38
CA ARG A 18 0.94 0.43 -4.99
C ARG A 18 -0.08 1.03 -4.03
N PHE A 19 -0.41 2.31 -4.18
CA PHE A 19 -1.44 2.96 -3.37
C PHE A 19 -2.81 2.31 -3.57
N LEU A 20 -3.19 2.00 -4.81
CA LEU A 20 -4.45 1.32 -5.11
C LEU A 20 -4.50 -0.09 -4.50
N LEU A 21 -3.42 -0.87 -4.64
CA LEU A 21 -3.32 -2.20 -4.02
C LEU A 21 -3.42 -2.12 -2.49
N LEU A 22 -2.76 -1.14 -1.86
CA LEU A 22 -2.86 -0.91 -0.42
C LEU A 22 -4.29 -0.50 0.01
N GLY A 23 -4.94 0.36 -0.77
CA GLY A 23 -6.33 0.74 -0.54
C GLY A 23 -7.27 -0.46 -0.62
N MET A 24 -7.09 -1.31 -1.63
CA MET A 24 -7.88 -2.53 -1.81
C MET A 24 -7.66 -3.53 -0.67
N LEU A 25 -6.42 -3.70 -0.22
CA LEU A 25 -6.09 -4.50 0.96
C LEU A 25 -6.82 -3.99 2.22
N MET A 26 -6.79 -2.68 2.48
CA MET A 26 -7.47 -2.11 3.63
C MET A 26 -9.00 -2.27 3.54
N LEU A 27 -9.57 -2.19 2.33
CA LEU A 27 -11.00 -2.41 2.10
C LEU A 27 -11.41 -3.87 2.33
N ALA A 28 -10.70 -4.81 1.70
CA ALA A 28 -10.96 -6.23 1.85
C ALA A 28 -10.77 -6.67 3.32
N GLY A 29 -9.70 -6.21 3.97
CA GLY A 29 -9.46 -6.45 5.39
C GLY A 29 -10.52 -5.82 6.30
N THR A 30 -11.04 -4.64 5.97
CA THR A 30 -12.17 -4.03 6.70
C THR A 30 -13.40 -4.91 6.63
N ALA A 31 -13.74 -5.39 5.45
CA ALA A 31 -14.92 -6.22 5.25
C ALA A 31 -14.81 -7.57 5.97
N SER A 32 -13.69 -8.26 5.79
CA SER A 32 -13.42 -9.53 6.46
C SER A 32 -13.47 -9.40 7.98
N MET A 33 -12.71 -8.47 8.57
CA MET A 33 -12.68 -8.29 10.03
C MET A 33 -14.03 -7.84 10.59
N ALA A 34 -14.80 -7.06 9.82
CA ALA A 34 -16.15 -6.65 10.21
C ALA A 34 -17.11 -7.84 10.27
N VAL A 35 -17.16 -8.64 9.20
CA VAL A 35 -18.05 -9.81 9.06
C VAL A 35 -17.66 -10.94 10.02
N ASP A 36 -16.38 -11.24 10.15
CA ASP A 36 -15.93 -12.46 10.84
C ASP A 36 -15.79 -12.28 12.35
N THR A 37 -15.71 -11.04 12.86
CA THR A 37 -15.45 -10.82 14.30
C THR A 37 -16.17 -9.63 14.89
N ILE A 38 -16.16 -8.46 14.26
CA ILE A 38 -16.71 -7.24 14.88
C ILE A 38 -18.24 -7.32 15.00
N LEU A 39 -18.96 -7.44 13.90
CA LEU A 39 -20.43 -7.51 13.91
C LEU A 39 -20.97 -8.70 14.71
N PRO A 40 -20.42 -9.93 14.55
CA PRO A 40 -20.84 -11.07 15.37
C PRO A 40 -20.74 -10.79 16.87
N ALA A 41 -19.68 -10.09 17.31
CA ALA A 41 -19.49 -9.81 18.73
C ALA A 41 -20.46 -8.77 19.31
N PHE A 42 -21.05 -7.90 18.47
CA PHE A 42 -21.98 -6.86 18.91
C PHE A 42 -23.45 -7.24 18.74
N VAL A 43 -23.75 -7.99 17.69
CA VAL A 43 -25.12 -8.28 17.26
C VAL A 43 -25.55 -9.69 17.68
N GLU A 44 -24.60 -10.62 17.80
CA GLU A 44 -24.95 -12.03 17.93
C GLU A 44 -24.56 -12.64 19.28
N ASN A 45 -25.33 -13.67 19.60
CA ASN A 45 -24.94 -14.64 20.60
C ASN A 45 -23.90 -15.57 19.94
N VAL A 46 -22.60 -15.26 20.05
CA VAL A 46 -21.50 -16.09 19.50
C VAL A 46 -21.65 -17.58 19.86
N ALA A 47 -22.21 -17.86 21.03
CA ALA A 47 -22.56 -19.21 21.47
C ALA A 47 -23.60 -19.91 20.57
N GLY A 48 -24.54 -19.16 19.98
CA GLY A 48 -25.56 -19.63 19.05
C GLY A 48 -24.97 -20.20 17.76
N ARG A 49 -23.96 -19.54 17.16
CA ARG A 49 -23.27 -20.08 15.96
C ARG A 49 -22.63 -21.43 16.22
N SER A 50 -21.85 -21.54 17.29
CA SER A 50 -21.19 -22.80 17.64
C SER A 50 -22.22 -23.91 17.92
N ARG A 51 -23.33 -23.59 18.60
CA ARG A 51 -24.43 -24.54 18.83
C ARG A 51 -25.09 -25.00 17.53
N CYS A 52 -25.35 -24.10 16.59
CA CYS A 52 -25.92 -24.45 15.30
C CYS A 52 -24.97 -25.31 14.45
N ARG A 53 -23.67 -25.02 14.48
CA ARG A 53 -22.67 -25.88 13.81
C ARG A 53 -22.65 -27.29 14.39
N LEU A 54 -22.66 -27.42 15.72
CA LEU A 54 -22.75 -28.73 16.40
C LEU A 54 -24.06 -29.45 16.07
N ALA A 55 -25.19 -28.73 16.05
CA ALA A 55 -26.48 -29.29 15.68
C ALA A 55 -26.53 -29.77 14.22
N ALA A 56 -25.82 -29.10 13.32
CA ALA A 56 -25.64 -29.53 11.93
C ALA A 56 -24.60 -30.67 11.76
N GLY A 57 -24.05 -31.18 12.87
CA GLY A 57 -23.15 -32.33 12.87
C GLY A 57 -21.67 -31.99 12.87
N ALA A 58 -21.26 -30.74 13.14
CA ALA A 58 -19.85 -30.41 13.37
C ALA A 58 -19.28 -31.33 14.47
N ASP A 59 -18.16 -31.97 14.17
CA ASP A 59 -17.48 -32.87 15.12
C ASP A 59 -16.28 -32.15 15.73
N PRO A 60 -16.35 -31.70 16.99
CA PRO A 60 -15.24 -30.99 17.62
C PRO A 60 -14.06 -31.90 17.95
N SER A 61 -14.23 -33.23 17.83
CA SER A 61 -13.16 -34.22 17.98
C SER A 61 -12.43 -34.53 16.66
N ALA A 62 -12.98 -34.10 15.53
CA ALA A 62 -12.33 -34.23 14.24
C ALA A 62 -11.13 -33.25 14.12
N GLU A 63 -10.16 -33.57 13.27
CA GLU A 63 -9.00 -32.72 13.03
C GLU A 63 -9.22 -31.78 11.83
N GLY A 64 -8.69 -30.56 11.90
CA GLY A 64 -8.61 -29.65 10.75
C GLY A 64 -9.97 -29.19 10.24
N VAL A 65 -10.07 -29.15 8.91
CA VAL A 65 -11.28 -28.73 8.21
C VAL A 65 -12.46 -29.68 8.48
N PHE A 66 -12.18 -30.92 8.92
CA PHE A 66 -13.22 -31.91 9.22
C PHE A 66 -14.12 -31.52 10.38
N VAL A 67 -13.65 -30.65 11.29
CA VAL A 67 -14.49 -30.11 12.37
C VAL A 67 -15.76 -29.46 11.82
N TYR A 68 -15.66 -28.79 10.67
CA TYR A 68 -16.77 -28.05 10.08
C TYR A 68 -17.34 -28.69 8.81
N SER A 69 -16.63 -29.64 8.19
CA SER A 69 -17.05 -30.22 6.90
C SER A 69 -18.38 -30.95 7.00
N SER A 70 -18.66 -31.64 8.11
CA SER A 70 -19.94 -32.30 8.38
C SER A 70 -21.08 -31.31 8.53
N ALA A 71 -20.85 -30.17 9.20
CA ALA A 71 -21.84 -29.10 9.28
C ALA A 71 -22.13 -28.48 7.90
N TYR A 72 -21.11 -28.29 7.06
CA TYR A 72 -21.30 -27.80 5.69
C TYR A 72 -21.92 -28.84 4.75
N ALA A 73 -21.72 -30.14 5.01
CA ALA A 73 -22.43 -31.20 4.31
C ALA A 73 -23.94 -31.17 4.62
N ASN A 74 -24.33 -30.66 5.79
CA ASN A 74 -25.72 -30.45 6.21
C ASN A 74 -26.08 -28.95 6.20
N LEU A 75 -25.77 -28.25 5.10
CA LEU A 75 -25.98 -26.80 4.99
C LEU A 75 -27.43 -26.38 5.28
N GLU A 76 -28.41 -27.18 4.84
CA GLU A 76 -29.84 -26.91 5.08
C GLU A 76 -30.18 -26.90 6.58
N ALA A 77 -29.71 -27.90 7.34
CA ALA A 77 -29.92 -27.95 8.79
C ALA A 77 -29.20 -26.80 9.51
N LEU A 78 -28.03 -26.39 9.01
CA LEU A 78 -27.30 -25.24 9.53
C LEU A 78 -28.06 -23.93 9.29
N GLU A 79 -28.59 -23.73 8.09
CA GLU A 79 -29.38 -22.56 7.70
C GLU A 79 -30.69 -22.49 8.50
N GLU A 80 -31.42 -23.60 8.62
CA GLU A 80 -32.63 -23.68 9.43
C GLU A 80 -32.35 -23.32 10.89
N CYS A 81 -31.24 -23.79 11.46
CA CYS A 81 -30.84 -23.42 12.81
C CYS A 81 -30.53 -21.92 12.93
N TYR A 82 -29.81 -21.34 11.96
CA TYR A 82 -29.50 -19.92 11.97
C TYR A 82 -30.75 -19.04 11.87
N ASP A 83 -31.70 -19.41 11.02
CA ASP A 83 -32.96 -18.68 10.85
C ASP A 83 -33.83 -18.81 12.11
N ARG A 84 -33.94 -20.02 12.68
CA ARG A 84 -34.72 -20.27 13.91
C ARG A 84 -34.23 -19.49 15.12
N PHE A 85 -32.91 -19.33 15.27
CA PHE A 85 -32.31 -18.67 16.43
C PHE A 85 -31.88 -17.22 16.15
N GLY A 86 -32.18 -16.67 14.96
CA GLY A 86 -31.81 -15.30 14.59
C GLY A 86 -30.30 -15.06 14.64
N VAL A 87 -29.51 -16.09 14.30
CA VAL A 87 -28.04 -16.04 14.34
C VAL A 87 -27.48 -15.40 13.07
N ARG A 88 -28.29 -15.24 12.02
CA ARG A 88 -27.88 -14.62 10.76
C ARG A 88 -27.75 -13.11 10.95
N THR A 89 -26.53 -12.60 10.87
CA THR A 89 -26.28 -11.16 10.75
C THR A 89 -26.81 -10.65 9.42
N PRO A 90 -27.62 -9.58 9.41
CA PRO A 90 -28.03 -8.97 8.16
C PRO A 90 -26.82 -8.47 7.37
N GLU A 91 -26.70 -8.89 6.11
CA GLU A 91 -25.51 -8.62 5.29
C GLU A 91 -25.28 -7.11 5.07
N TRP A 92 -26.35 -6.31 5.09
CA TRP A 92 -26.31 -4.86 4.97
C TRP A 92 -25.57 -4.17 6.13
N GLU A 93 -25.49 -4.76 7.33
CA GLU A 93 -24.78 -4.14 8.46
C GLU A 93 -23.28 -4.02 8.17
N ALA A 94 -22.72 -5.05 7.54
CA ALA A 94 -21.33 -5.08 7.15
C ALA A 94 -21.04 -4.06 6.04
N ALA A 95 -22.00 -3.87 5.13
CA ALA A 95 -21.94 -2.83 4.10
C ALA A 95 -21.96 -1.43 4.74
N VAL A 96 -22.88 -1.18 5.69
CA VAL A 96 -22.97 0.08 6.42
C VAL A 96 -21.69 0.37 7.19
N TRP A 97 -21.09 -0.62 7.85
CA TRP A 97 -19.81 -0.46 8.54
C TRP A 97 -18.68 -0.07 7.57
N THR A 98 -18.54 -0.81 6.47
CA THR A 98 -17.48 -0.55 5.46
C THR A 98 -17.64 0.83 4.84
N VAL A 99 -18.86 1.22 4.47
CA VAL A 99 -19.17 2.56 3.97
C VAL A 99 -18.87 3.63 5.03
N SER A 100 -19.18 3.38 6.30
CA SER A 100 -18.89 4.31 7.40
C SER A 100 -17.39 4.54 7.59
N ILE A 101 -16.57 3.48 7.50
CA ILE A 101 -15.10 3.57 7.56
C ILE A 101 -14.57 4.38 6.37
N LEU A 102 -15.07 4.16 5.16
CA LEU A 102 -14.71 4.95 3.98
C LEU A 102 -15.09 6.43 4.14
N MET A 103 -16.30 6.70 4.60
CA MET A 103 -16.77 8.07 4.84
C MET A 103 -15.96 8.77 5.92
N ALA A 104 -15.56 8.07 6.98
CA ALA A 104 -14.65 8.59 8.00
C ALA A 104 -13.27 8.89 7.42
N ALA A 105 -12.72 8.03 6.57
CA ALA A 105 -11.43 8.25 5.90
C ALA A 105 -11.48 9.46 4.96
N VAL A 106 -12.53 9.60 4.14
CA VAL A 106 -12.75 10.76 3.28
C VAL A 106 -12.90 12.04 4.11
N THR A 107 -13.69 12.00 5.18
CA THR A 107 -13.87 13.14 6.09
C THR A 107 -12.54 13.57 6.69
N LEU A 108 -11.75 12.63 7.22
CA LEU A 108 -10.43 12.91 7.77
C LEU A 108 -9.47 13.46 6.71
N TYR A 109 -9.47 12.90 5.50
CA TYR A 109 -8.69 13.41 4.36
C TYR A 109 -9.04 14.88 4.04
N LEU A 110 -10.33 15.23 4.06
CA LEU A 110 -10.80 16.58 3.79
C LEU A 110 -10.49 17.57 4.92
N LEU A 111 -10.44 17.10 6.17
CA LEU A 111 -10.20 17.92 7.36
C LEU A 111 -8.70 18.13 7.64
N LEU A 112 -7.84 17.15 7.34
CA LEU A 112 -6.41 17.19 7.66
C LEU A 112 -5.69 18.45 7.14
N PRO A 113 -5.83 18.87 5.86
CA PRO A 113 -5.19 20.08 5.37
C PRO A 113 -5.69 21.35 6.08
N ARG A 114 -6.99 21.41 6.40
CA ARG A 114 -7.59 22.57 7.09
C ARG A 114 -7.11 22.66 8.53
N TRP A 115 -7.05 21.53 9.23
CA TRP A 115 -6.54 21.46 10.59
C TRP A 115 -5.07 21.87 10.64
N LYS A 116 -4.25 21.40 9.69
CA LYS A 116 -2.84 21.79 9.57
C LYS A 116 -2.69 23.30 9.29
N ALA A 117 -3.49 23.84 8.38
CA ALA A 117 -3.50 25.26 8.05
C ALA A 117 -3.88 26.16 9.24
N ARG A 118 -4.86 25.73 10.07
CA ARG A 118 -5.27 26.50 11.26
C ARG A 118 -4.26 26.42 12.40
N ARG A 119 -3.51 25.33 12.50
CA ARG A 119 -2.56 25.11 13.60
C ARG A 119 -1.25 25.84 13.38
N GLY A 120 -0.81 25.98 12.12
CA GLY A 120 0.28 26.87 11.76
C GLY A 120 -0.21 28.31 11.87
N ARG A 121 0.52 29.18 12.58
CA ARG A 121 0.29 30.63 12.55
C ARG A 121 0.80 31.20 11.22
N ALA A 122 0.38 30.59 10.13
CA ALA A 122 0.90 30.82 8.81
C ALA A 122 0.42 32.20 8.33
N VAL A 123 1.38 33.09 8.09
CA VAL A 123 1.12 34.42 7.52
C VAL A 123 1.38 34.40 6.02
N PRO A 124 0.66 35.21 5.22
CA PRO A 124 0.98 35.40 3.81
C PRO A 124 2.43 35.85 3.64
N VAL A 125 3.09 35.40 2.57
CA VAL A 125 4.50 35.71 2.34
C VAL A 125 4.74 37.22 2.19
N GLU A 126 3.76 37.92 1.60
CA GLU A 126 3.76 39.36 1.35
C GLU A 126 3.77 40.18 2.65
N ALA A 127 3.30 39.60 3.76
CA ALA A 127 3.30 40.25 5.06
C ALA A 127 4.65 40.16 5.79
N VAL A 128 5.54 39.27 5.34
CA VAL A 128 6.86 39.04 5.96
C VAL A 128 7.96 39.73 5.16
N ASP A 129 7.93 39.58 3.83
CA ASP A 129 8.92 40.17 2.92
C ASP A 129 8.35 40.32 1.51
N GLY A 130 8.35 41.54 0.99
CA GLY A 130 7.86 41.86 -0.36
C GLY A 130 8.72 41.28 -1.49
N GLU A 131 10.02 41.08 -1.27
CA GLU A 131 10.94 40.54 -2.30
C GLU A 131 10.81 39.02 -2.46
N LEU A 132 10.27 38.35 -1.44
CA LEU A 132 10.15 36.90 -1.42
C LEU A 132 9.08 36.38 -2.40
N GLY A 133 8.03 37.17 -2.64
CA GLY A 133 6.95 36.83 -3.58
C GLY A 133 7.44 36.60 -5.02
N PRO A 134 8.14 37.56 -5.64
CA PRO A 134 8.74 37.41 -6.97
C PRO A 134 9.68 36.20 -7.08
N LEU A 135 10.58 36.01 -6.11
CA LEU A 135 11.51 34.88 -6.08
C LEU A 135 10.79 33.53 -6.05
N LEU A 136 9.77 33.39 -5.19
CA LEU A 136 9.00 32.15 -5.11
C LEU A 136 8.16 31.91 -6.37
N SER A 137 7.67 32.98 -7.00
CA SER A 137 6.95 32.90 -8.27
C SER A 137 7.86 32.44 -9.41
N GLU A 138 9.12 32.89 -9.42
CA GLU A 138 10.14 32.44 -10.36
C GLU A 138 10.46 30.94 -10.17
N LEU A 139 10.66 30.49 -8.92
CA LEU A 139 10.90 29.07 -8.62
C LEU A 139 9.68 28.20 -8.98
N ALA A 140 8.47 28.70 -8.74
CA ALA A 140 7.23 28.03 -9.15
C ALA A 140 7.11 27.93 -10.68
N ALA A 141 7.47 28.99 -11.41
CA ALA A 141 7.51 28.99 -12.86
C ALA A 141 8.57 28.00 -13.41
N ARG A 142 9.77 27.96 -12.81
CA ARG A 142 10.83 26.97 -13.13
C ARG A 142 10.34 25.53 -12.94
N ALA A 143 9.55 25.27 -11.90
CA ALA A 143 8.94 23.96 -11.64
C ALA A 143 7.70 23.68 -12.50
N GLY A 144 7.20 24.67 -13.26
CA GLY A 144 5.96 24.56 -14.05
C GLY A 144 4.71 24.42 -13.18
N VAL A 145 4.65 25.11 -12.04
CA VAL A 145 3.55 25.04 -11.06
C VAL A 145 2.86 26.41 -10.93
N GLY A 146 1.66 26.54 -11.51
CA GLY A 146 0.95 27.85 -11.59
C GLY A 146 -0.01 28.20 -10.45
N ASN A 147 -0.48 27.23 -9.65
CA ASN A 147 -1.54 27.44 -8.64
C ASN A 147 -1.09 27.07 -7.22
N VAL A 148 -0.02 27.74 -6.73
CA VAL A 148 0.51 27.56 -5.37
C VAL A 148 0.46 28.87 -4.62
N ARG A 149 -0.08 28.83 -3.41
CA ARG A 149 0.03 29.92 -2.44
C ARG A 149 1.22 29.68 -1.51
N PHE A 150 2.05 30.69 -1.31
CA PHE A 150 3.12 30.62 -0.34
C PHE A 150 2.70 31.27 0.98
N THR A 151 3.06 30.63 2.08
CA THR A 151 2.86 31.16 3.44
C THR A 151 4.12 30.95 4.26
N VAL A 152 4.25 31.67 5.37
CA VAL A 152 5.38 31.58 6.28
C VAL A 152 4.88 31.22 7.67
N ASP A 153 5.50 30.22 8.31
CA ASP A 153 5.37 29.99 9.75
C ASP A 153 6.61 30.57 10.46
N PRO A 154 6.53 31.81 10.98
CA PRO A 154 7.69 32.47 11.59
C PRO A 154 8.09 31.82 12.92
N ALA A 155 7.20 31.04 13.56
CA ALA A 155 7.49 30.37 14.82
C ALA A 155 8.28 29.07 14.62
N ALA A 156 8.28 28.50 13.42
CA ALA A 156 9.02 27.29 13.10
C ALA A 156 10.52 27.59 12.87
N ALA A 157 11.36 27.27 13.87
CA ALA A 157 12.80 27.50 13.82
C ALA A 157 13.58 26.52 12.92
N SER A 158 12.93 25.48 12.38
CA SER A 158 13.59 24.51 11.50
C SER A 158 13.80 25.06 10.09
N THR A 159 14.78 24.50 9.38
CA THR A 159 15.18 24.95 8.02
C THR A 159 14.42 24.21 6.91
N GLY A 160 13.17 23.85 7.19
CA GLY A 160 12.33 23.07 6.28
C GLY A 160 11.21 23.91 5.67
N ALA A 161 10.42 23.26 4.85
CA ALA A 161 9.14 23.75 4.37
C ALA A 161 8.16 22.58 4.32
N VAL A 162 6.89 22.87 4.04
CA VAL A 162 5.89 21.82 3.88
C VAL A 162 4.80 22.21 2.90
N ALA A 163 4.57 21.36 1.90
CA ALA A 163 3.42 21.45 1.01
C ALA A 163 2.17 20.78 1.61
N PHE A 164 1.02 21.45 1.52
CA PHE A 164 -0.29 20.88 1.85
C PHE A 164 -1.41 21.50 1.00
N GLY A 165 -2.61 20.94 1.06
CA GLY A 165 -3.78 21.47 0.34
C GLY A 165 -4.50 20.41 -0.47
N ARG A 166 -5.24 20.87 -1.48
CA ARG A 166 -6.06 20.04 -2.37
C ARG A 166 -5.66 20.29 -3.83
N PRO A 167 -6.00 19.38 -4.76
CA PRO A 167 -5.80 19.63 -6.19
C PRO A 167 -6.30 21.02 -6.60
N GLY A 168 -5.44 21.80 -7.25
CA GLY A 168 -5.72 23.16 -7.70
C GLY A 168 -5.65 24.25 -6.62
N ARG A 169 -5.45 23.91 -5.34
CA ARG A 169 -5.31 24.85 -4.22
C ARG A 169 -4.26 24.36 -3.23
N TYR A 170 -3.01 24.38 -3.68
CA TYR A 170 -1.87 23.98 -2.85
C TYR A 170 -1.29 25.19 -2.11
N VAL A 171 -0.81 24.93 -0.90
CA VAL A 171 -0.13 25.89 -0.03
C VAL A 171 1.24 25.32 0.30
N VAL A 172 2.30 26.08 0.05
CA VAL A 172 3.66 25.77 0.50
C VAL A 172 3.99 26.70 1.66
N CYS A 173 4.15 26.11 2.85
CA CYS A 173 4.48 26.85 4.06
C CYS A 173 5.98 26.76 4.33
N LEU A 174 6.66 27.90 4.27
CA LEU A 174 8.08 28.05 4.56
C LEU A 174 8.27 28.27 6.06
N TYR A 175 9.24 27.60 6.68
CA TYR A 175 9.54 27.82 8.10
C TYR A 175 10.50 29.01 8.29
N GLY A 176 10.36 29.73 9.40
CA GLY A 176 11.19 30.90 9.72
C GLY A 176 12.70 30.60 9.68
N GLY A 177 13.12 29.42 10.13
CA GLY A 177 14.52 29.00 10.05
C GLY A 177 15.06 28.85 8.62
N LEU A 178 14.19 28.49 7.66
CA LEU A 178 14.56 28.44 6.24
C LEU A 178 14.73 29.85 5.67
N LEU A 179 13.85 30.78 6.03
CA LEU A 179 13.94 32.18 5.61
C LEU A 179 15.19 32.87 6.16
N ALA A 180 15.54 32.62 7.42
CA ALA A 180 16.74 33.17 8.04
C ALA A 180 18.03 32.75 7.30
N ARG A 181 18.02 31.59 6.65
CA ARG A 181 19.16 31.06 5.88
C ARG A 181 19.20 31.50 4.43
N ARG A 182 18.16 32.15 3.89
CA ARG A 182 18.09 32.44 2.45
C ARG A 182 19.26 33.29 1.93
N PHE A 183 19.82 34.15 2.77
CA PHE A 183 20.92 35.04 2.39
C PHE A 183 22.29 34.38 2.56
N SER A 184 22.47 33.55 3.61
CA SER A 184 23.73 32.86 3.87
C SER A 184 23.87 31.55 3.08
N ASP A 185 22.75 30.97 2.67
CA ASP A 185 22.66 29.72 1.91
C ASP A 185 21.48 29.77 0.91
N PRO A 186 21.56 30.62 -0.13
CA PRO A 186 20.52 30.75 -1.14
C PRO A 186 20.28 29.45 -1.91
N ALA A 187 21.35 28.69 -2.20
CA ALA A 187 21.25 27.40 -2.87
C ALA A 187 20.46 26.38 -2.02
N GLY A 188 20.70 26.34 -0.71
CA GLY A 188 19.94 25.51 0.22
C GLY A 188 18.47 25.93 0.33
N PHE A 189 18.19 27.24 0.28
CA PHE A 189 16.82 27.76 0.23
C PHE A 189 16.08 27.32 -1.03
N GLU A 190 16.66 27.57 -2.21
CA GLU A 190 16.07 27.18 -3.51
C GLU A 190 15.84 25.66 -3.58
N ALA A 191 16.82 24.86 -3.15
CA ALA A 191 16.71 23.41 -3.16
C ALA A 191 15.51 22.89 -2.36
N VAL A 192 15.25 23.48 -1.18
CA VAL A 192 14.09 23.10 -0.36
C VAL A 192 12.78 23.54 -1.02
N VAL A 193 12.70 24.75 -1.57
CA VAL A 193 11.50 25.24 -2.24
C VAL A 193 11.17 24.40 -3.48
N LEU A 194 12.17 24.11 -4.32
CA LEU A 194 12.00 23.26 -5.50
C LEU A 194 11.60 21.83 -5.14
N HIS A 195 12.11 21.28 -4.03
CA HIS A 195 11.68 19.98 -3.51
C HIS A 195 10.20 19.99 -3.08
N GLU A 196 9.75 21.01 -2.36
CA GLU A 196 8.33 21.12 -1.98
C GLU A 196 7.42 21.31 -3.20
N LEU A 197 7.86 22.10 -4.18
CA LEU A 197 7.15 22.26 -5.45
C LEU A 197 7.09 20.95 -6.24
N ALA A 198 8.08 20.06 -6.08
CA ALA A 198 8.08 18.75 -6.72
C ALA A 198 6.93 17.87 -6.20
N HIS A 199 6.71 17.87 -4.88
CA HIS A 199 5.54 17.19 -4.29
C HIS A 199 4.21 17.76 -4.78
N VAL A 200 4.15 19.08 -5.06
CA VAL A 200 2.95 19.71 -5.62
C VAL A 200 2.74 19.28 -7.08
N ARG A 201 3.77 19.34 -7.92
CA ARG A 201 3.68 19.01 -9.36
C ARG A 201 3.33 17.55 -9.60
N SER A 202 3.89 16.64 -8.80
CA SER A 202 3.57 15.20 -8.89
C SER A 202 2.18 14.86 -8.31
N GLY A 203 1.54 15.81 -7.61
CA GLY A 203 0.27 15.58 -6.92
C GLY A 203 0.40 14.68 -5.69
N ASP A 204 1.63 14.35 -5.28
CA ASP A 204 1.96 13.41 -4.22
C ASP A 204 1.39 13.80 -2.84
N VAL A 205 1.20 15.09 -2.62
CA VAL A 205 0.53 15.63 -1.43
C VAL A 205 -0.83 14.96 -1.21
N ARG A 206 -1.59 14.67 -2.29
CA ARG A 206 -2.92 14.05 -2.18
C ARG A 206 -2.84 12.62 -1.66
N PHE A 207 -1.90 11.85 -2.19
CA PHE A 207 -1.69 10.46 -1.79
C PHE A 207 -1.17 10.39 -0.36
N ALA A 208 -0.29 11.32 0.04
CA ALA A 208 0.16 11.44 1.43
C ALA A 208 -1.00 11.53 2.44
N TYR A 209 -1.94 12.45 2.17
CA TYR A 209 -3.09 12.65 3.03
C TYR A 209 -4.09 11.49 2.94
N ALA A 210 -4.34 10.97 1.74
CA ALA A 210 -5.26 9.84 1.55
C ALA A 210 -4.76 8.60 2.30
N THR A 211 -3.49 8.21 2.12
CA THR A 211 -2.87 7.10 2.85
C THR A 211 -2.89 7.34 4.35
N THR A 212 -2.58 8.56 4.80
CA THR A 212 -2.57 8.87 6.25
C THR A 212 -3.97 8.80 6.86
N ALA A 213 -4.99 9.29 6.15
CA ALA A 213 -6.36 9.25 6.61
C ALA A 213 -6.90 7.82 6.67
N LEU A 214 -6.73 7.06 5.57
CA LEU A 214 -7.15 5.67 5.48
C LEU A 214 -6.46 4.81 6.54
N TRP A 215 -5.14 4.95 6.69
CA TRP A 215 -4.37 4.27 7.73
C TRP A 215 -4.90 4.53 9.15
N ARG A 216 -5.17 5.80 9.49
CA ARG A 216 -5.64 6.16 10.84
C ARG A 216 -7.02 5.62 11.13
N VAL A 217 -7.93 5.71 10.17
CA VAL A 217 -9.30 5.20 10.33
C VAL A 217 -9.32 3.68 10.35
N PHE A 218 -8.53 3.01 9.50
CA PHE A 218 -8.39 1.56 9.54
C PHE A 218 -7.82 1.08 10.88
N LEU A 219 -6.75 1.73 11.39
CA LEU A 219 -6.15 1.35 12.67
C LEU A 219 -7.14 1.53 13.83
N ALA A 220 -7.80 2.68 13.92
CA ALA A 220 -8.67 3.01 15.04
C ALA A 220 -10.06 2.36 14.96
N GLY A 221 -10.62 2.25 13.74
CA GLY A 221 -11.98 1.78 13.49
C GLY A 221 -12.07 0.31 13.12
N VAL A 222 -10.98 -0.37 12.75
CA VAL A 222 -11.02 -1.78 12.34
C VAL A 222 -10.04 -2.61 13.16
N LEU A 223 -8.73 -2.35 13.05
CA LEU A 223 -7.72 -3.19 13.68
C LEU A 223 -7.82 -3.20 15.20
N LEU A 224 -7.99 -2.03 15.82
CA LEU A 224 -8.05 -1.94 17.29
C LEU A 224 -9.29 -2.67 17.85
N PRO A 225 -10.53 -2.42 17.36
CA PRO A 225 -11.69 -3.20 17.78
C PRO A 225 -11.53 -4.71 17.56
N TYR A 226 -11.04 -5.11 16.38
CA TYR A 226 -10.80 -6.52 16.07
C TYR A 226 -9.80 -7.16 17.05
N ALA A 227 -8.67 -6.49 17.33
CA ALA A 227 -7.66 -6.98 18.27
C ALA A 227 -8.22 -7.13 19.68
N VAL A 228 -8.98 -6.14 20.16
CA VAL A 228 -9.62 -6.19 21.49
C VAL A 228 -10.58 -7.36 21.58
N LEU A 229 -11.40 -7.59 20.55
CA LEU A 229 -12.34 -8.71 20.50
C LEU A 229 -11.62 -10.06 20.45
N LYS A 230 -10.56 -10.19 19.65
CA LYS A 230 -9.76 -11.43 19.62
C LYS A 230 -9.09 -11.74 20.95
N VAL A 231 -8.54 -10.73 21.62
CA VAL A 231 -8.00 -10.90 22.98
C VAL A 231 -9.09 -11.32 23.96
N LYS A 232 -10.28 -10.72 23.89
CA LYS A 232 -11.42 -11.13 24.73
C LYS A 232 -11.81 -12.58 24.47
N ILE A 233 -11.98 -12.98 23.20
CA ILE A 233 -12.33 -14.36 22.82
C ILE A 233 -11.28 -15.34 23.34
N LEU A 234 -9.99 -14.99 23.28
CA LEU A 234 -8.92 -15.82 23.79
C LEU A 234 -9.03 -16.03 25.32
N PHE A 235 -9.39 -14.98 26.07
CA PHE A 235 -9.66 -15.11 27.50
C PHE A 235 -10.90 -15.97 27.78
N ASP A 236 -11.98 -15.76 27.03
CA ASP A 236 -13.21 -16.57 27.17
C ASP A 236 -12.95 -18.06 26.84
N LEU A 237 -11.95 -18.37 26.01
CA LEU A 237 -11.59 -19.73 25.62
C LEU A 237 -10.94 -20.52 26.77
N VAL A 238 -10.35 -19.84 27.75
CA VAL A 238 -9.74 -20.48 28.93
C VAL A 238 -10.80 -21.20 29.77
N ASP A 239 -12.02 -20.68 29.80
CA ASP A 239 -13.13 -21.24 30.58
C ASP A 239 -13.93 -22.31 29.80
N ARG A 240 -13.54 -22.64 28.56
CA ARG A 240 -14.25 -23.64 27.73
C ARG A 240 -13.70 -25.06 27.95
N PRO A 241 -14.54 -26.11 27.71
CA PRO A 241 -14.07 -27.49 27.71
C PRO A 241 -12.91 -27.70 26.73
N GLU A 242 -11.98 -28.59 27.07
CA GLU A 242 -10.70 -28.76 26.36
C GLU A 242 -10.87 -29.04 24.87
N VAL A 243 -11.84 -29.87 24.49
CA VAL A 243 -12.13 -30.20 23.09
C VAL A 243 -12.38 -28.94 22.24
N PHE A 244 -13.15 -27.98 22.76
CA PHE A 244 -13.41 -26.73 22.03
C PHE A 244 -12.22 -25.77 22.08
N ARG A 245 -11.50 -25.76 23.21
CA ARG A 245 -10.31 -24.93 23.37
C ARG A 245 -9.26 -25.30 22.34
N ASP A 246 -8.95 -26.58 22.20
CA ASP A 246 -7.83 -27.03 21.36
C ASP A 246 -8.14 -26.85 19.87
N ALA A 247 -9.41 -27.01 19.47
CA ALA A 247 -9.85 -26.74 18.10
C ALA A 247 -9.82 -25.24 17.74
N ASP A 248 -10.25 -24.36 18.65
CA ASP A 248 -10.38 -22.92 18.37
C ASP A 248 -9.08 -22.14 18.60
N LEU A 249 -8.21 -22.58 19.53
CA LEU A 249 -7.05 -21.83 20.00
C LEU A 249 -6.08 -21.40 18.87
N PRO A 250 -5.68 -22.28 17.92
CA PRO A 250 -4.81 -21.88 16.82
C PRO A 250 -5.44 -20.78 15.97
N SER A 251 -6.72 -20.90 15.61
CA SER A 251 -7.43 -19.91 14.80
C SER A 251 -7.45 -18.51 15.46
N GLN A 252 -7.59 -18.43 16.78
CA GLN A 252 -7.57 -17.15 17.50
C GLN A 252 -6.17 -16.55 17.54
N TRP A 253 -5.14 -17.38 17.74
CA TRP A 253 -3.74 -16.93 17.66
C TRP A 253 -3.37 -16.42 16.28
N PHE A 254 -3.78 -17.11 15.22
CA PHE A 254 -3.57 -16.63 13.84
C PHE A 254 -4.33 -15.34 13.56
N GLY A 255 -5.54 -15.16 14.11
CA GLY A 255 -6.24 -13.88 14.06
C GLY A 255 -5.44 -12.73 14.71
N LEU A 256 -4.80 -12.96 15.87
CA LEU A 256 -3.91 -11.97 16.49
C LEU A 256 -2.62 -11.75 15.69
N ALA A 257 -2.03 -12.82 15.16
CA ALA A 257 -0.87 -12.73 14.27
C ALA A 257 -1.21 -11.92 13.01
N GLN A 258 -2.40 -12.10 12.44
CA GLN A 258 -2.92 -11.34 11.31
C GLN A 258 -3.00 -9.85 11.63
N VAL A 259 -3.46 -9.45 12.83
CA VAL A 259 -3.44 -8.03 13.25
C VAL A 259 -2.01 -7.48 13.26
N LEU A 260 -1.08 -8.21 13.88
CA LEU A 260 0.31 -7.76 14.00
C LEU A 260 0.98 -7.64 12.62
N VAL A 261 0.80 -8.65 11.78
CA VAL A 261 1.37 -8.70 10.43
C VAL A 261 0.75 -7.64 9.54
N LEU A 262 -0.58 -7.47 9.50
CA LEU A 262 -1.21 -6.42 8.72
C LEU A 262 -0.77 -5.04 9.21
N THR A 263 -0.70 -4.81 10.53
CA THR A 263 -0.19 -3.54 11.08
C THR A 263 1.24 -3.26 10.61
N ALA A 264 2.12 -4.27 10.63
CA ALA A 264 3.49 -4.18 10.15
C ALA A 264 3.53 -3.90 8.64
N LEU A 265 2.82 -4.68 7.82
CA LEU A 265 2.76 -4.54 6.36
C LEU A 265 2.27 -3.15 5.95
N LEU A 266 1.18 -2.67 6.55
CA LEU A 266 0.61 -1.37 6.25
C LEU A 266 1.54 -0.22 6.68
N THR A 267 2.23 -0.37 7.82
CA THR A 267 3.23 0.61 8.29
C THR A 267 4.43 0.66 7.35
N LEU A 268 4.94 -0.50 6.93
CA LEU A 268 6.06 -0.62 6.00
C LEU A 268 5.70 -0.12 4.60
N ALA A 269 4.50 -0.44 4.10
CA ALA A 269 3.99 0.05 2.82
C ALA A 269 3.84 1.57 2.83
N ARG A 270 3.33 2.14 3.93
CA ARG A 270 3.27 3.59 4.12
C ARG A 270 4.68 4.19 4.15
N ALA A 271 5.61 3.60 4.88
CA ALA A 271 6.99 4.09 4.95
C ALA A 271 7.69 4.02 3.58
N ASP A 272 7.51 2.94 2.81
CA ASP A 272 8.03 2.81 1.44
C ASP A 272 7.43 3.86 0.49
N LEU A 273 6.11 4.05 0.52
CA LEU A 273 5.44 5.07 -0.28
C LEU A 273 6.00 6.46 0.02
N LEU A 274 6.15 6.81 1.30
CA LEU A 274 6.70 8.09 1.72
C LEU A 274 8.17 8.24 1.27
N ARG A 275 9.00 7.23 1.47
CA ARG A 275 10.42 7.28 1.06
C ARG A 275 10.60 7.45 -0.43
N ASN A 276 9.86 6.70 -1.25
CA ASN A 276 9.98 6.79 -2.71
C ASN A 276 9.59 8.18 -3.22
N ARG A 277 8.55 8.80 -2.63
CA ARG A 277 8.13 10.16 -2.99
C ARG A 277 9.22 11.20 -2.73
N GLU A 278 9.93 11.10 -1.61
CA GLU A 278 11.06 11.99 -1.30
C GLU A 278 12.18 11.87 -2.36
N LEU A 279 12.50 10.66 -2.81
CA LEU A 279 13.53 10.44 -3.83
C LEU A 279 13.13 11.00 -5.21
N TYR A 280 11.85 10.88 -5.59
CA TYR A 280 11.33 11.51 -6.81
C TYR A 280 11.35 13.04 -6.70
N ALA A 281 10.97 13.59 -5.54
CA ALA A 281 11.00 15.02 -5.31
C ALA A 281 12.43 15.59 -5.36
N ASP A 282 13.42 14.87 -4.82
CA ASP A 282 14.84 15.23 -4.92
C ASP A 282 15.34 15.29 -6.36
N ASN A 283 15.05 14.24 -7.14
CA ASN A 283 15.43 14.17 -8.56
C ASN A 283 14.76 15.28 -9.38
N ALA A 284 13.47 15.55 -9.12
CA ALA A 284 12.76 16.63 -9.78
C ALA A 284 13.35 18.01 -9.42
N ALA A 285 13.65 18.26 -8.15
CA ALA A 285 14.26 19.52 -7.72
C ALA A 285 15.60 19.78 -8.42
N VAL A 286 16.48 18.77 -8.50
CA VAL A 286 17.76 18.89 -9.22
C VAL A 286 17.55 19.12 -10.72
N ARG A 287 16.60 18.42 -11.34
CA ARG A 287 16.23 18.65 -12.75
C ARG A 287 15.72 20.06 -13.02
N TRP A 288 15.13 20.72 -12.02
CA TRP A 288 14.69 22.12 -12.10
C TRP A 288 15.77 23.12 -11.69
N GLY A 289 17.01 22.66 -11.48
CA GLY A 289 18.19 23.49 -11.24
C GLY A 289 18.56 23.66 -9.78
N ALA A 290 18.02 22.88 -8.85
CA ALA A 290 18.54 22.84 -7.48
C ALA A 290 19.97 22.26 -7.44
N SER A 291 20.85 22.84 -6.63
CA SER A 291 22.24 22.36 -6.51
C SER A 291 22.32 21.01 -5.76
N PRO A 292 22.85 19.93 -6.38
CA PRO A 292 23.02 18.63 -5.71
C PRO A 292 23.92 18.69 -4.48
N ALA A 293 24.82 19.68 -4.41
CA ALA A 293 25.76 19.87 -3.29
C ALA A 293 25.03 20.03 -1.94
N VAL A 294 23.79 20.55 -1.95
CA VAL A 294 22.95 20.70 -0.76
C VAL A 294 22.66 19.34 -0.10
N TRP A 295 22.40 18.29 -0.89
CA TRP A 295 22.17 16.94 -0.39
C TRP A 295 23.48 16.27 0.05
N ILE A 296 24.58 16.49 -0.69
CA ILE A 296 25.91 15.94 -0.38
C ILE A 296 26.42 16.48 0.97
N GLY A 297 26.31 17.81 1.19
CA GLY A 297 26.71 18.43 2.45
C GLY A 297 25.94 17.90 3.65
N ARG A 298 24.64 17.62 3.50
CA ARG A 298 23.81 17.01 4.55
C ARG A 298 24.17 15.54 4.81
N ALA A 299 24.49 14.78 3.75
CA ALA A 299 24.93 13.39 3.89
C ALA A 299 26.24 13.28 4.67
N ALA A 300 27.18 14.21 4.47
CA ALA A 300 28.45 14.22 5.20
C ALA A 300 28.26 14.33 6.73
N GLY A 301 27.25 15.08 7.18
CA GLY A 301 26.90 15.19 8.60
C GLY A 301 26.18 13.99 9.21
N ASP A 302 25.71 13.03 8.39
CA ASP A 302 24.90 11.89 8.86
C ASP A 302 25.69 10.56 9.00
N ARG A 303 26.99 10.55 8.65
CA ARG A 303 27.82 9.33 8.53
C ARG A 303 28.15 8.62 9.86
N ALA A 304 27.92 9.23 11.01
CA ALA A 304 28.41 8.73 12.30
C ALA A 304 27.45 7.75 13.04
N ARG A 305 26.66 6.93 12.35
CA ARG A 305 25.54 6.21 13.03
C ARG A 305 25.55 4.69 12.77
N GLY A 306 25.46 3.91 13.85
CA GLY A 306 25.76 2.48 13.92
C GLY A 306 24.79 1.49 13.25
N PRO A 307 25.07 0.17 13.36
CA PRO A 307 24.44 -0.90 12.56
C PRO A 307 22.92 -1.04 12.73
N TRP A 308 22.38 -0.64 13.89
CA TRP A 308 20.93 -0.62 14.16
C TRP A 308 20.12 0.24 13.19
N ARG A 309 20.78 1.17 12.48
CA ARG A 309 20.11 1.94 11.42
C ARG A 309 19.63 1.07 10.27
N ALA A 310 20.37 0.04 9.86
CA ALA A 310 19.97 -0.80 8.74
C ALA A 310 18.64 -1.52 9.03
N ILE A 311 18.44 -1.94 10.28
CA ILE A 311 17.22 -2.63 10.73
C ILE A 311 16.04 -1.65 10.88
N THR A 312 16.31 -0.41 11.31
CA THR A 312 15.25 0.60 11.52
C THR A 312 14.92 1.41 10.26
N ASP A 313 15.79 1.43 9.24
CA ASP A 313 15.59 2.19 8.00
C ASP A 313 14.30 1.84 7.24
N PRO A 314 13.87 0.56 7.15
CA PRO A 314 12.58 0.20 6.55
C PRO A 314 11.37 0.89 7.17
N TRP A 315 11.44 1.22 8.47
CA TRP A 315 10.36 1.83 9.24
C TRP A 315 10.37 3.36 9.20
N ARG A 316 11.43 3.96 8.67
CA ARG A 316 11.54 5.43 8.56
C ARG A 316 10.74 5.92 7.36
N THR A 317 10.08 7.06 7.55
CA THR A 317 9.32 7.72 6.48
C THR A 317 10.19 8.52 5.52
N HIS A 318 11.43 8.84 5.90
CA HIS A 318 12.39 9.54 5.08
C HIS A 318 13.57 8.63 4.73
N PRO A 319 14.04 8.66 3.47
CA PRO A 319 15.22 7.89 3.08
C PRO A 319 16.46 8.46 3.77
N SER A 320 17.47 7.60 4.00
CA SER A 320 18.78 8.04 4.46
C SER A 320 19.41 9.04 3.49
N TRP A 321 20.23 9.96 4.00
CA TRP A 321 20.90 10.96 3.14
C TRP A 321 21.81 10.32 2.09
N GLU A 322 22.47 9.22 2.43
CA GLU A 322 23.27 8.44 1.48
C GLU A 322 22.44 7.93 0.31
N ARG A 323 21.23 7.42 0.59
CA ARG A 323 20.31 6.94 -0.44
C ARG A 323 19.80 8.09 -1.31
N ARG A 324 19.51 9.25 -0.72
CA ARG A 324 19.13 10.48 -1.46
C ARG A 324 20.25 10.90 -2.41
N VAL A 325 21.48 11.03 -1.90
CA VAL A 325 22.65 11.39 -2.72
C VAL A 325 22.91 10.37 -3.82
N ARG A 326 22.86 9.07 -3.52
CA ARG A 326 23.01 8.01 -4.52
C ARG A 326 21.97 8.12 -5.63
N SER A 327 20.71 8.40 -5.28
CA SER A 327 19.64 8.55 -6.27
C SER A 327 19.80 9.77 -7.19
N LEU A 328 20.59 10.76 -6.79
CA LEU A 328 20.91 11.93 -7.63
C LEU A 328 22.04 11.67 -8.61
N HIS A 329 23.04 10.87 -8.21
CA HIS A 329 24.15 10.49 -9.09
C HIS A 329 23.76 9.41 -10.08
N ASP A 330 22.92 8.49 -9.62
CA ASP A 330 22.49 7.36 -10.39
C ASP A 330 20.96 7.22 -10.25
N PRO A 331 20.17 7.75 -11.20
CA PRO A 331 18.73 7.58 -11.22
C PRO A 331 18.33 6.11 -11.24
N SER A 332 19.20 5.24 -11.77
CA SER A 332 18.95 3.81 -11.74
C SER A 332 19.09 3.24 -10.33
N ALA A 333 19.71 3.91 -9.37
CA ALA A 333 19.68 3.53 -7.94
C ALA A 333 18.27 3.60 -7.32
N LEU A 334 17.31 4.27 -7.96
CA LEU A 334 15.89 4.15 -7.61
C LEU A 334 15.34 2.73 -7.87
N PHE A 335 16.03 1.98 -8.75
CA PHE A 335 15.62 0.70 -9.32
C PHE A 335 16.65 -0.45 -9.12
N ASP A 336 17.95 -0.14 -9.00
CA ASP A 336 19.10 -1.09 -9.03
C ASP A 336 19.17 -1.95 -7.77
N ALA A 337 18.62 -1.47 -6.67
CA ALA A 337 18.26 -2.30 -5.54
C ALA A 337 16.74 -2.35 -5.51
N PHE A 338 16.11 -3.20 -6.33
CA PHE A 338 14.74 -3.60 -6.09
C PHE A 338 14.65 -3.97 -4.63
N PRO A 339 14.02 -3.13 -3.80
CA PRO A 339 14.06 -3.41 -2.40
C PRO A 339 13.19 -4.65 -2.27
N ALA A 340 13.78 -5.67 -1.66
CA ALA A 340 13.09 -6.84 -1.17
C ALA A 340 11.67 -6.50 -0.67
N LEU A 341 11.60 -5.38 0.06
CA LEU A 341 10.41 -4.89 0.71
C LEU A 341 9.22 -4.57 -0.23
N PRO A 342 9.27 -3.67 -1.24
CA PRO A 342 8.14 -3.48 -2.15
C PRO A 342 7.61 -4.76 -2.80
N MET A 343 8.48 -5.69 -3.21
CA MET A 343 8.02 -6.94 -3.81
C MET A 343 7.36 -7.85 -2.78
N LEU A 344 7.95 -7.98 -1.59
CA LEU A 344 7.35 -8.66 -0.44
C LEU A 344 5.97 -8.09 -0.09
N LEU A 345 5.86 -6.76 0.04
CA LEU A 345 4.61 -6.08 0.34
C LEU A 345 3.58 -6.26 -0.77
N THR A 346 4.01 -6.26 -2.04
CA THR A 346 3.11 -6.49 -3.18
C THR A 346 2.57 -7.91 -3.15
N GLY A 347 3.42 -8.91 -2.89
CA GLY A 347 3.02 -10.31 -2.74
C GLY A 347 2.02 -10.49 -1.61
N ALA A 348 2.36 -10.01 -0.42
CA ALA A 348 1.48 -10.11 0.73
C ALA A 348 0.14 -9.42 0.47
N ALA A 349 0.15 -8.18 -0.01
CA ALA A 349 -1.08 -7.45 -0.30
C ALA A 349 -1.93 -8.12 -1.39
N THR A 350 -1.31 -8.72 -2.41
CA THR A 350 -2.01 -9.45 -3.47
C THR A 350 -2.80 -10.62 -2.88
N LEU A 351 -2.15 -11.47 -2.08
CA LEU A 351 -2.81 -12.66 -1.56
C LEU A 351 -3.82 -12.34 -0.46
N PHE A 352 -3.49 -11.43 0.47
CA PHE A 352 -4.46 -10.95 1.47
C PHE A 352 -5.71 -10.39 0.77
N THR A 353 -5.53 -9.54 -0.24
CA THR A 353 -6.69 -8.98 -0.95
C THR A 353 -7.48 -10.06 -1.66
N ALA A 354 -6.83 -10.98 -2.38
CA ALA A 354 -7.50 -12.06 -3.09
C ALA A 354 -8.27 -13.01 -2.15
N ALA A 355 -7.74 -13.26 -0.95
CA ALA A 355 -8.33 -14.13 0.05
C ALA A 355 -9.54 -13.50 0.75
N GLU A 356 -9.51 -12.18 1.00
CA GLU A 356 -10.52 -11.47 1.80
C GLU A 356 -11.62 -10.82 0.95
N LEU A 357 -11.37 -10.65 -0.35
CA LEU A 357 -12.30 -10.09 -1.32
C LEU A 357 -13.68 -10.80 -1.39
N PRO A 358 -13.80 -12.14 -1.27
CA PRO A 358 -15.11 -12.80 -1.24
C PRO A 358 -16.00 -12.30 -0.09
N SER A 359 -15.42 -11.97 1.06
CA SER A 359 -16.18 -11.43 2.20
C SER A 359 -16.72 -10.03 1.91
N LEU A 360 -15.97 -9.21 1.16
CA LEU A 360 -16.46 -7.91 0.68
C LEU A 360 -17.61 -8.06 -0.31
N LEU A 361 -17.58 -9.05 -1.20
CA LEU A 361 -18.63 -9.22 -2.22
C LEU A 361 -19.91 -9.83 -1.66
N ARG A 362 -19.78 -10.82 -0.76
CA ARG A 362 -20.91 -11.40 -0.03
C ARG A 362 -21.69 -10.34 0.73
N MET A 363 -21.00 -9.39 1.36
CA MET A 363 -21.62 -8.24 2.05
C MET A 363 -22.55 -7.38 1.18
N PHE A 364 -22.37 -7.38 -0.15
CA PHE A 364 -23.22 -6.64 -1.09
C PHE A 364 -24.14 -7.56 -1.90
N GLU A 365 -24.30 -8.82 -1.48
CA GLU A 365 -25.08 -9.86 -2.19
C GLU A 365 -24.66 -9.99 -3.67
N LEU A 366 -23.39 -9.70 -3.98
CA LEU A 366 -22.91 -9.72 -5.35
C LEU A 366 -22.62 -11.16 -5.79
N PRO A 367 -22.98 -11.53 -7.03
CA PRO A 367 -22.81 -12.89 -7.51
C PRO A 367 -21.33 -13.29 -7.56
N THR A 368 -21.03 -14.56 -7.29
CA THR A 368 -19.67 -15.13 -7.33
C THR A 368 -19.00 -14.98 -8.71
N VAL A 369 -19.78 -14.83 -9.77
CA VAL A 369 -19.29 -14.50 -11.12
C VAL A 369 -18.55 -13.15 -11.12
N LEU A 370 -19.00 -12.17 -10.32
CA LEU A 370 -18.31 -10.87 -10.22
C LEU A 370 -16.97 -11.00 -9.48
N GLU A 371 -16.89 -11.87 -8.49
CA GLU A 371 -15.65 -12.17 -7.78
C GLU A 371 -14.58 -12.70 -8.74
N ARG A 372 -14.90 -13.81 -9.43
CA ARG A 372 -13.98 -14.50 -10.34
C ARG A 372 -13.75 -13.72 -11.62
N GLY A 373 -14.78 -13.05 -12.14
CA GLY A 373 -14.76 -12.37 -13.44
C GLY A 373 -14.23 -10.94 -13.42
N VAL A 374 -14.27 -10.24 -12.28
CA VAL A 374 -13.88 -8.81 -12.23
C VAL A 374 -12.87 -8.53 -11.14
N MET A 375 -13.15 -8.91 -9.90
CA MET A 375 -12.35 -8.43 -8.77
C MET A 375 -11.02 -9.17 -8.62
N LEU A 376 -10.99 -10.50 -8.81
CA LEU A 376 -9.73 -11.25 -8.81
C LEU A 376 -8.81 -10.84 -10.00
N PRO A 377 -9.30 -10.67 -11.24
CA PRO A 377 -8.53 -10.07 -12.33
C PRO A 377 -8.03 -8.66 -12.02
N LEU A 378 -8.81 -7.83 -11.31
CA LEU A 378 -8.39 -6.51 -10.88
C LEU A 378 -7.20 -6.57 -9.91
N VAL A 379 -7.26 -7.44 -8.89
CA VAL A 379 -6.13 -7.66 -7.95
C VAL A 379 -4.88 -8.12 -8.71
N ALA A 380 -5.04 -9.11 -9.60
CA ALA A 380 -3.96 -9.63 -10.42
C ALA A 380 -3.38 -8.55 -11.35
N GLY A 381 -4.22 -7.73 -11.96
CA GLY A 381 -3.82 -6.62 -12.83
C GLY A 381 -3.07 -5.51 -12.07
N LEU A 382 -3.49 -5.19 -10.84
CA LEU A 382 -2.77 -4.24 -9.97
C LEU A 382 -1.39 -4.78 -9.59
N ALA A 383 -1.31 -6.04 -9.17
CA ALA A 383 -0.04 -6.71 -8.85
C ALA A 383 0.90 -6.75 -10.07
N ALA A 384 0.36 -7.18 -11.22
CA ALA A 384 1.07 -7.20 -12.49
C ALA A 384 1.58 -5.82 -12.91
N GLY A 385 0.75 -4.78 -12.76
CA GLY A 385 1.16 -3.41 -13.04
C GLY A 385 2.33 -2.96 -12.16
N VAL A 386 2.33 -3.30 -10.86
CA VAL A 386 3.48 -3.02 -9.98
C VAL A 386 4.72 -3.79 -10.43
N ILE A 387 4.60 -5.08 -10.76
CA ILE A 387 5.70 -5.93 -11.22
C ILE A 387 6.29 -5.39 -12.53
N VAL A 388 5.46 -5.15 -13.55
CA VAL A 388 5.87 -4.73 -14.89
C VAL A 388 6.44 -3.31 -14.88
N THR A 389 5.83 -2.37 -14.15
CA THR A 389 6.39 -1.01 -14.06
C THR A 389 7.74 -1.02 -13.34
N ALA A 390 7.87 -1.78 -12.25
CA ALA A 390 9.11 -1.85 -11.48
C ALA A 390 10.22 -2.53 -12.31
N LEU A 391 9.99 -3.75 -12.79
CA LEU A 391 10.96 -4.53 -13.57
C LEU A 391 11.27 -3.85 -14.92
N GLY A 392 10.25 -3.40 -15.64
CA GLY A 392 10.41 -2.73 -16.93
C GLY A 392 11.22 -1.43 -16.85
N GLN A 393 11.05 -0.63 -15.79
CA GLN A 393 11.86 0.58 -15.58
C GLN A 393 13.32 0.24 -15.28
N ALA A 394 13.59 -0.74 -14.41
CA ALA A 394 14.97 -1.14 -14.13
C ALA A 394 15.66 -1.71 -15.37
N THR A 395 14.97 -2.56 -16.14
CA THR A 395 15.50 -3.10 -17.38
C THR A 395 15.77 -2.00 -18.41
N ALA A 396 14.85 -1.04 -18.56
CA ALA A 396 15.07 0.11 -19.45
C ALA A 396 16.30 0.92 -19.05
N HIS A 397 16.48 1.17 -17.76
CA HIS A 397 17.66 1.86 -17.25
C HIS A 397 18.95 1.06 -17.45
N ALA A 398 18.95 -0.24 -17.14
CA ALA A 398 20.11 -1.10 -17.34
C ALA A 398 20.54 -1.15 -18.82
N VAL A 399 19.59 -1.38 -19.72
CA VAL A 399 19.84 -1.41 -21.18
C VAL A 399 20.32 -0.05 -21.69
N ALA A 400 19.70 1.06 -21.26
CA ALA A 400 20.13 2.40 -21.65
C ALA A 400 21.55 2.74 -21.14
N ALA A 401 21.96 2.18 -20.00
CA ALA A 401 23.29 2.33 -19.43
C ALA A 401 24.32 1.31 -19.99
N GLY A 402 23.93 0.42 -20.91
CA GLY A 402 24.80 -0.65 -21.42
C GLY A 402 25.17 -1.72 -20.38
N ARG A 403 24.39 -1.82 -19.30
CA ARG A 403 24.56 -2.83 -18.23
C ARG A 403 23.68 -4.06 -18.50
N PRO A 404 24.03 -5.25 -17.98
CA PRO A 404 23.14 -6.40 -18.06
C PRO A 404 21.82 -6.10 -17.35
N ALA A 405 20.70 -6.54 -17.94
CA ALA A 405 19.40 -6.45 -17.31
C ALA A 405 19.37 -7.26 -16.00
N PRO A 406 18.58 -6.85 -14.99
CA PRO A 406 18.38 -7.68 -13.81
C PRO A 406 17.77 -9.04 -14.23
N SER A 407 17.98 -10.12 -13.48
CA SER A 407 17.41 -11.43 -13.84
C SER A 407 15.94 -11.62 -13.41
N GLY A 408 15.37 -10.69 -12.64
CA GLY A 408 14.04 -10.84 -12.04
C GLY A 408 13.94 -11.86 -10.89
N LEU A 409 14.91 -12.78 -10.73
CA LEU A 409 14.88 -13.86 -9.73
C LEU A 409 14.70 -13.34 -8.30
N ARG A 410 15.52 -12.37 -7.90
CA ARG A 410 15.44 -11.78 -6.55
C ARG A 410 14.08 -11.12 -6.32
N ALA A 411 13.55 -10.40 -7.29
CA ALA A 411 12.25 -9.75 -7.18
C ALA A 411 11.12 -10.78 -7.02
N GLY A 412 11.17 -11.86 -7.80
CA GLY A 412 10.24 -12.97 -7.70
C GLY A 412 10.33 -13.73 -6.38
N LEU A 413 11.53 -13.95 -5.83
CA LEU A 413 11.69 -14.55 -4.50
C LEU A 413 11.02 -13.73 -3.41
N TRP A 414 11.19 -12.41 -3.43
CA TRP A 414 10.56 -11.53 -2.44
C TRP A 414 9.05 -11.41 -2.65
N PHE A 415 8.58 -11.31 -3.89
CA PHE A 415 7.15 -11.35 -4.21
C PHE A 415 6.51 -12.66 -3.72
N GLY A 416 7.16 -13.78 -4.03
CA GLY A 416 6.83 -15.12 -3.58
C GLY A 416 6.80 -15.30 -2.06
N ALA A 417 7.82 -14.79 -1.36
CA ALA A 417 7.86 -14.79 0.10
C ALA A 417 6.71 -13.97 0.70
N GLY A 418 6.29 -12.91 0.03
CA GLY A 418 5.12 -12.12 0.41
C GLY A 418 3.83 -12.91 0.30
N LEU A 419 3.63 -13.60 -0.83
CA LEU A 419 2.50 -14.52 -1.03
C LEU A 419 2.51 -15.62 0.06
N LEU A 420 3.63 -16.32 0.21
CA LEU A 420 3.78 -17.40 1.19
C LEU A 420 3.48 -16.93 2.63
N GLY A 421 4.06 -15.80 3.03
CA GLY A 421 3.85 -15.22 4.36
C GLY A 421 2.40 -14.81 4.61
N ALA A 422 1.71 -14.26 3.61
CA ALA A 422 0.29 -13.94 3.73
C ALA A 422 -0.57 -15.20 3.90
N GLU A 423 -0.29 -16.29 3.18
CA GLU A 423 -1.04 -17.54 3.31
C GLU A 423 -0.90 -18.15 4.71
N LEU A 424 0.33 -18.18 5.24
CA LEU A 424 0.61 -18.69 6.58
C LEU A 424 -0.12 -17.89 7.67
N VAL A 425 -0.23 -16.58 7.48
CA VAL A 425 -0.86 -15.68 8.46
C VAL A 425 -2.39 -15.74 8.40
N LEU A 426 -2.96 -15.90 7.22
CA LEU A 426 -4.39 -16.05 7.03
C LEU A 426 -4.94 -17.36 7.63
N ASN A 427 -4.08 -18.35 7.83
CA ASN A 427 -4.43 -19.69 8.31
C ASN A 427 -5.65 -20.33 7.62
N GLN A 428 -5.84 -20.04 6.33
CA GLN A 428 -6.95 -20.60 5.55
C GLN A 428 -6.74 -22.07 5.21
N ILE A 429 -5.52 -22.59 5.39
CA ILE A 429 -5.15 -23.98 5.07
C ILE A 429 -5.16 -24.82 6.35
N ALA A 430 -4.41 -24.44 7.39
CA ALA A 430 -4.30 -25.23 8.61
C ALA A 430 -5.40 -24.88 9.61
N SER A 431 -6.66 -24.85 9.19
CA SER A 431 -7.82 -24.34 9.96
C SER A 431 -7.80 -24.61 11.49
N THR A 432 -7.34 -25.79 11.94
CA THR A 432 -7.10 -26.11 13.37
C THR A 432 -5.65 -26.47 13.72
N GLY A 433 -4.73 -26.48 12.76
CA GLY A 433 -3.31 -26.81 12.94
C GLY A 433 -2.42 -25.57 12.92
N TRP A 434 -1.17 -25.72 13.42
CA TRP A 434 -0.17 -24.65 13.32
C TRP A 434 0.52 -24.59 11.95
N LEU A 435 0.55 -25.73 11.26
CA LEU A 435 1.13 -25.89 9.93
C LEU A 435 0.22 -26.81 9.13
N PRO A 436 0.17 -26.65 7.80
CA PRO A 436 -0.67 -27.52 7.00
C PRO A 436 0.00 -28.89 6.82
N ALA A 437 -0.78 -29.90 6.46
CA ALA A 437 -0.31 -31.28 6.36
C ALA A 437 0.82 -31.49 5.33
N ARG A 438 0.84 -30.70 4.23
CA ARG A 438 1.86 -30.78 3.18
C ARG A 438 2.51 -29.42 2.92
N PRO A 439 3.36 -28.91 3.84
CA PRO A 439 3.93 -27.57 3.73
C PRO A 439 4.83 -27.39 2.49
N ALA A 440 5.38 -28.48 1.95
CA ALA A 440 6.17 -28.46 0.72
C ALA A 440 5.40 -27.91 -0.50
N VAL A 441 4.07 -28.12 -0.56
CA VAL A 441 3.23 -27.59 -1.65
C VAL A 441 3.20 -26.05 -1.63
N MET A 442 3.43 -25.43 -0.46
CA MET A 442 3.49 -23.97 -0.38
C MET A 442 4.70 -23.37 -1.14
N LEU A 443 5.71 -24.18 -1.49
CA LEU A 443 6.83 -23.75 -2.34
C LEU A 443 6.41 -23.40 -3.77
N PHE A 444 5.24 -23.83 -4.24
CA PHE A 444 4.76 -23.41 -5.55
C PHE A 444 4.49 -21.89 -5.64
N LEU A 445 4.09 -21.24 -4.54
CA LEU A 445 3.90 -19.79 -4.48
C LEU A 445 5.17 -19.01 -4.86
N PRO A 446 6.33 -19.22 -4.18
CA PRO A 446 7.56 -18.54 -4.56
C PRO A 446 8.12 -18.99 -5.91
N VAL A 447 7.95 -20.25 -6.31
CA VAL A 447 8.40 -20.71 -7.63
C VAL A 447 7.65 -20.00 -8.75
N ALA A 448 6.32 -19.95 -8.69
CA ALA A 448 5.49 -19.27 -9.69
C ALA A 448 5.82 -17.76 -9.77
N ALA A 449 6.05 -17.13 -8.61
CA ALA A 449 6.49 -15.74 -8.51
C ALA A 449 7.86 -15.49 -9.18
N VAL A 450 8.84 -16.37 -8.94
CA VAL A 450 10.18 -16.31 -9.57
C VAL A 450 10.08 -16.43 -11.08
N VAL A 451 9.38 -17.45 -11.58
CA VAL A 451 9.19 -17.67 -13.02
C VAL A 451 8.53 -16.47 -13.66
N THR A 452 7.48 -15.92 -13.04
CA THR A 452 6.75 -14.74 -13.56
C THR A 452 7.66 -13.51 -13.65
N CYS A 453 8.39 -13.19 -12.57
CA CYS A 453 9.27 -12.02 -12.56
C CYS A 453 10.48 -12.16 -13.51
N TRP A 454 11.05 -13.36 -13.62
CA TRP A 454 12.09 -13.65 -14.59
C TRP A 454 11.59 -13.43 -16.02
N TRP A 455 10.45 -14.04 -16.37
CA TRP A 455 9.82 -13.90 -17.68
C TRP A 455 9.49 -12.44 -18.03
N VAL A 456 8.93 -11.67 -17.09
CA VAL A 456 8.64 -10.23 -17.30
C VAL A 456 9.92 -9.45 -17.61
N THR A 457 11.03 -9.80 -16.98
CA THR A 457 12.29 -9.09 -17.15
C THR A 457 12.93 -9.37 -18.50
N ASP A 458 12.96 -10.65 -18.90
CA ASP A 458 13.46 -11.08 -20.21
C ASP A 458 12.61 -10.49 -21.34
N ALA A 459 11.28 -10.49 -21.18
CA ALA A 459 10.37 -9.86 -22.13
C ALA A 459 10.67 -8.36 -22.24
N ALA A 460 10.77 -7.64 -21.11
CA ALA A 460 11.08 -6.21 -21.12
C ALA A 460 12.40 -5.92 -21.85
N GLU A 461 13.46 -6.69 -21.57
CA GLU A 461 14.76 -6.52 -22.23
C GLU A 461 14.66 -6.67 -23.74
N LEU A 462 14.03 -7.76 -24.19
CA LEU A 462 13.82 -8.03 -25.62
C LEU A 462 13.06 -6.87 -26.28
N TRP A 463 11.98 -6.40 -25.67
CA TRP A 463 11.17 -5.30 -26.19
C TRP A 463 11.94 -3.98 -26.28
N ILE A 464 12.69 -3.63 -25.23
CA ILE A 464 13.48 -2.39 -25.18
C ILE A 464 14.56 -2.39 -26.26
N ARG A 465 15.27 -3.53 -26.44
CA ARG A 465 16.30 -3.69 -27.48
C ARG A 465 15.71 -3.63 -28.90
N MET A 466 14.53 -4.20 -29.12
CA MET A 466 13.89 -4.20 -30.45
C MET A 466 13.27 -2.84 -30.85
N ARG A 467 12.91 -1.96 -29.90
CA ARG A 467 12.18 -0.72 -30.18
C ARG A 467 12.73 0.51 -29.44
N PRO A 468 13.98 0.94 -29.70
CA PRO A 468 14.63 2.04 -28.97
C PRO A 468 13.97 3.42 -29.14
N ALA A 469 13.14 3.63 -30.17
CA ALA A 469 12.62 4.96 -30.53
C ALA A 469 11.10 5.17 -30.29
N ARG A 470 10.40 4.22 -29.67
CA ARG A 470 8.94 4.31 -29.46
C ARG A 470 8.59 4.58 -27.98
N PRO A 471 7.41 5.19 -27.71
CA PRO A 471 6.97 5.39 -26.33
C PRO A 471 6.87 4.03 -25.63
N MET A 472 7.38 3.93 -24.39
CA MET A 472 7.34 2.70 -23.60
C MET A 472 5.92 2.31 -23.14
N LEU A 473 4.97 3.25 -23.15
CA LEU A 473 3.64 3.05 -22.56
C LEU A 473 2.86 1.85 -23.14
N PRO A 474 2.74 1.64 -24.48
CA PRO A 474 2.03 0.49 -25.02
C PRO A 474 2.68 -0.85 -24.65
N VAL A 475 4.01 -0.88 -24.53
CA VAL A 475 4.75 -2.08 -24.12
C VAL A 475 4.47 -2.38 -22.66
N LEU A 476 4.49 -1.36 -21.78
CA LEU A 476 4.15 -1.53 -20.37
C LEU A 476 2.69 -1.97 -20.17
N LEU A 477 1.75 -1.44 -20.96
CA LEU A 477 0.35 -1.84 -20.92
C LEU A 477 0.17 -3.29 -21.38
N ALA A 478 0.74 -3.67 -22.52
CA ALA A 478 0.67 -5.04 -23.03
C ALA A 478 1.31 -6.04 -22.06
N GLY A 479 2.49 -5.69 -21.51
CA GLY A 479 3.15 -6.48 -20.46
C GLY A 479 2.27 -6.61 -19.21
N THR A 480 1.64 -5.52 -18.75
CA THR A 480 0.75 -5.53 -17.59
C THR A 480 -0.45 -6.45 -17.79
N VAL A 481 -1.09 -6.41 -18.97
CA VAL A 481 -2.22 -7.30 -19.29
C VAL A 481 -1.76 -8.76 -19.32
N ALA A 482 -0.65 -9.05 -20.00
CA ALA A 482 -0.12 -10.41 -20.12
C ALA A 482 0.27 -10.99 -18.75
N THR A 483 1.02 -10.23 -17.94
CA THR A 483 1.36 -10.62 -16.57
C THR A 483 0.12 -10.72 -15.68
N GLY A 484 -0.87 -9.85 -15.87
CA GLY A 484 -2.15 -9.89 -15.14
C GLY A 484 -2.90 -11.20 -15.36
N VAL A 485 -2.96 -11.69 -16.61
CA VAL A 485 -3.55 -12.99 -16.94
C VAL A 485 -2.82 -14.15 -16.24
N VAL A 486 -1.47 -14.13 -16.26
CA VAL A 486 -0.66 -15.16 -15.59
C VAL A 486 -0.89 -15.16 -14.08
N VAL A 487 -0.85 -14.00 -13.44
CA VAL A 487 -1.10 -13.86 -11.99
C VAL A 487 -2.54 -14.25 -11.65
N PHE A 488 -3.52 -13.87 -12.47
CA PHE A 488 -4.93 -14.24 -12.29
C PHE A 488 -5.14 -15.76 -12.34
N ALA A 489 -4.61 -16.41 -13.39
CA ALA A 489 -4.69 -17.86 -13.55
C ALA A 489 -4.04 -18.58 -12.38
N TRP A 490 -2.87 -18.10 -11.95
CA TRP A 490 -2.15 -18.62 -10.79
C TRP A 490 -2.94 -18.48 -9.47
N LEU A 491 -3.47 -17.29 -9.19
CA LEU A 491 -4.26 -17.05 -7.97
C LEU A 491 -5.53 -17.89 -7.93
N THR A 492 -6.20 -18.04 -9.08
CA THR A 492 -7.38 -18.89 -9.23
C THR A 492 -7.03 -20.35 -8.93
N TRP A 493 -5.96 -20.87 -9.55
CA TRP A 493 -5.46 -22.21 -9.28
C TRP A 493 -5.10 -22.42 -7.81
N TRP A 494 -4.38 -21.48 -7.21
CA TRP A 494 -3.98 -21.58 -5.80
C TRP A 494 -5.20 -21.66 -4.89
N LYS A 495 -6.18 -20.78 -5.12
CA LYS A 495 -7.42 -20.72 -4.35
C LYS A 495 -8.25 -22.00 -4.48
N ASP A 496 -8.47 -22.46 -5.70
CA ASP A 496 -9.39 -23.57 -5.96
C ASP A 496 -8.72 -24.94 -5.72
N MET A 497 -7.44 -25.11 -6.06
CA MET A 497 -6.75 -26.42 -6.04
C MET A 497 -5.53 -26.45 -5.12
N GLY A 498 -4.70 -25.40 -5.13
CA GLY A 498 -3.47 -25.34 -4.35
C GLY A 498 -3.71 -25.59 -2.86
N ARG A 499 -4.72 -24.91 -2.28
CA ARG A 499 -5.10 -25.08 -0.87
C ARG A 499 -5.55 -26.49 -0.52
N LEU A 500 -6.36 -27.11 -1.37
CA LEU A 500 -6.80 -28.50 -1.18
C LEU A 500 -5.62 -29.47 -1.16
N LEU A 501 -4.63 -29.26 -2.02
CA LEU A 501 -3.41 -30.08 -2.06
C LEU A 501 -2.56 -29.92 -0.80
N VAL A 502 -2.50 -28.72 -0.22
CA VAL A 502 -1.67 -28.42 0.97
C VAL A 502 -2.31 -29.02 2.23
N ASP A 503 -3.64 -29.02 2.35
CA ASP A 503 -4.37 -29.54 3.52
C ASP A 503 -4.50 -31.07 3.57
N ALA A 504 -3.85 -31.78 2.62
CA ALA A 504 -3.88 -33.24 2.52
C ALA A 504 -5.28 -33.85 2.54
N TRP A 505 -6.27 -33.19 1.92
CA TRP A 505 -7.49 -33.89 1.52
C TRP A 505 -7.08 -35.18 0.82
N SER A 506 -7.40 -36.34 1.42
CA SER A 506 -7.54 -37.56 0.63
C SER A 506 -8.52 -37.19 -0.48
N PRO A 507 -8.26 -37.55 -1.75
CA PRO A 507 -9.17 -37.20 -2.83
C PRO A 507 -10.56 -37.69 -2.41
N THR A 508 -11.43 -36.75 -2.05
CA THR A 508 -12.82 -37.06 -1.76
C THR A 508 -13.38 -37.78 -2.98
N PRO A 509 -14.41 -38.64 -2.83
CA PRO A 509 -15.08 -39.27 -3.96
C PRO A 509 -15.48 -38.25 -5.04
N VAL A 510 -15.69 -36.98 -4.66
CA VAL A 510 -15.87 -35.86 -5.57
C VAL A 510 -14.63 -35.60 -6.42
N ILE A 511 -13.45 -35.33 -5.85
CA ILE A 511 -12.22 -35.10 -6.62
C ILE A 511 -11.85 -36.33 -7.45
N LEU A 512 -12.00 -37.53 -6.87
CA LEU A 512 -11.82 -38.80 -7.58
C LEU A 512 -12.84 -38.94 -8.73
N GLY A 513 -14.07 -38.47 -8.54
CA GLY A 513 -15.13 -38.40 -9.54
C GLY A 513 -14.85 -37.39 -10.65
N TRP A 514 -14.27 -36.23 -10.34
CA TRP A 514 -13.76 -35.28 -11.34
C TRP A 514 -12.62 -35.93 -12.15
N PHE A 515 -11.75 -36.72 -11.50
CA PHE A 515 -10.68 -37.46 -12.19
C PHE A 515 -11.19 -38.62 -13.05
N GLN A 516 -12.19 -39.35 -12.56
CA GLN A 516 -12.87 -40.40 -13.32
C GLN A 516 -13.65 -39.82 -14.51
N ALA A 517 -14.29 -38.66 -14.35
CA ALA A 517 -14.97 -37.93 -15.42
C ALA A 517 -13.99 -37.41 -16.49
N LEU A 518 -12.73 -37.15 -16.12
CA LEU A 518 -11.64 -36.79 -17.03
C LEU A 518 -10.91 -38.02 -17.61
N GLY A 519 -11.38 -39.25 -17.33
CA GLY A 519 -10.88 -40.49 -17.93
C GLY A 519 -9.55 -41.01 -17.37
N GLY A 520 -9.09 -40.51 -16.22
CA GLY A 520 -7.84 -40.96 -15.60
C GLY A 520 -8.00 -42.24 -14.75
N PRO A 521 -7.11 -43.24 -14.87
CA PRO A 521 -7.12 -44.40 -13.96
C PRO A 521 -6.84 -43.95 -12.52
N ALA A 522 -7.69 -44.39 -11.59
CA ALA A 522 -7.69 -44.02 -10.18
C ALA A 522 -6.61 -44.76 -9.36
N GLU A 523 -5.35 -44.69 -9.78
CA GLU A 523 -4.24 -45.29 -9.03
C GLU A 523 -3.86 -44.39 -7.82
N PRO A 524 -3.89 -44.91 -6.57
CA PRO A 524 -3.71 -44.12 -5.33
C PRO A 524 -2.37 -43.38 -5.16
N GLY A 525 -1.39 -43.59 -6.05
CA GLY A 525 -0.10 -42.88 -6.07
C GLY A 525 -0.03 -41.67 -7.02
N GLY A 526 -1.10 -41.39 -7.77
CA GLY A 526 -1.07 -40.53 -8.95
C GLY A 526 -1.23 -39.01 -8.76
N ALA A 527 -1.19 -38.47 -7.54
CA ALA A 527 -1.47 -37.04 -7.27
C ALA A 527 -0.49 -36.05 -7.96
N VAL A 528 0.64 -36.54 -8.49
CA VAL A 528 1.62 -35.75 -9.23
C VAL A 528 1.14 -35.36 -10.64
N LEU A 529 0.44 -36.25 -11.34
CA LEU A 529 -0.03 -36.00 -12.71
C LEU A 529 -1.09 -34.87 -12.81
N PRO A 530 -2.09 -34.79 -11.91
CA PRO A 530 -3.06 -33.69 -11.86
C PRO A 530 -2.43 -32.33 -11.61
N ALA A 531 -1.45 -32.26 -10.71
CA ALA A 531 -0.68 -31.05 -10.46
C ALA A 531 0.07 -30.63 -11.74
N LEU A 532 0.64 -31.59 -12.47
CA LEU A 532 1.30 -31.34 -13.77
C LEU A 532 0.32 -30.91 -14.87
N ALA A 533 -0.90 -31.45 -14.93
CA ALA A 533 -1.92 -31.04 -15.90
C ALA A 533 -2.48 -29.63 -15.61
N ALA A 534 -2.62 -29.27 -14.35
CA ALA A 534 -2.98 -27.91 -13.95
C ALA A 534 -1.84 -26.90 -14.21
N VAL A 535 -0.59 -27.33 -14.00
CA VAL A 535 0.59 -26.56 -14.43
C VAL A 535 0.62 -26.43 -15.95
N ALA A 536 0.29 -27.47 -16.71
CA ALA A 536 0.23 -27.45 -18.18
C ALA A 536 -0.84 -26.50 -18.72
N SER A 537 -1.98 -26.36 -18.05
CA SER A 537 -3.01 -25.38 -18.42
C SER A 537 -2.58 -23.94 -18.11
N VAL A 538 -1.89 -23.69 -16.99
CA VAL A 538 -1.23 -22.40 -16.72
C VAL A 538 -0.15 -22.10 -17.77
N LEU A 539 0.66 -23.09 -18.16
CA LEU A 539 1.63 -22.97 -19.25
C LEU A 539 0.96 -22.70 -20.60
N GLY A 540 -0.23 -23.24 -20.85
CA GLY A 540 -1.06 -22.92 -22.01
C GLY A 540 -1.47 -21.45 -22.06
N TRP A 541 -1.85 -20.86 -20.93
CA TRP A 541 -2.13 -19.42 -20.83
C TRP A 541 -0.88 -18.56 -21.01
N VAL A 542 0.27 -19.01 -20.50
CA VAL A 542 1.57 -18.37 -20.74
C VAL A 542 1.95 -18.42 -22.22
N ALA A 543 1.76 -19.56 -22.88
CA ALA A 543 2.00 -19.73 -24.31
C ALA A 543 1.09 -18.80 -25.15
N LEU A 544 -0.19 -18.69 -24.78
CA LEU A 544 -1.13 -17.77 -25.43
C LEU A 544 -0.71 -16.30 -25.24
N ALA A 545 -0.30 -15.92 -24.03
CA ALA A 545 0.22 -14.58 -23.75
C ALA A 545 1.50 -14.27 -24.55
N ALA A 546 2.39 -15.26 -24.70
CA ALA A 546 3.58 -15.16 -25.52
C ALA A 546 3.26 -15.00 -27.02
N VAL A 547 2.26 -15.73 -27.53
CA VAL A 547 1.76 -15.57 -28.91
C VAL A 547 1.17 -14.18 -29.13
N MET A 548 0.42 -13.65 -28.16
CA MET A 548 -0.15 -12.30 -28.24
C MET A 548 0.95 -11.21 -28.22
N ALA A 549 1.97 -11.37 -27.39
CA ALA A 549 3.14 -10.51 -27.40
C ALA A 549 3.91 -10.59 -28.73
N TYR A 550 4.09 -11.80 -29.27
CA TYR A 550 4.73 -12.04 -30.56
C TYR A 550 3.95 -11.38 -31.71
N MET A 551 2.61 -11.49 -31.72
CA MET A 551 1.78 -10.87 -32.76
C MET A 551 1.84 -9.34 -32.73
N ASN A 552 1.91 -8.73 -31.54
CA ASN A 552 2.09 -7.28 -31.39
C ASN A 552 3.51 -6.79 -31.74
N SER A 553 4.48 -7.70 -31.77
CA SER A 553 5.88 -7.38 -32.07
C SER A 553 6.12 -7.20 -33.57
N ARG A 554 5.29 -7.79 -34.45
CA ARG A 554 5.45 -7.66 -35.90
C ARG A 554 5.37 -6.18 -36.31
N PRO A 555 6.44 -5.61 -36.89
CA PRO A 555 6.37 -4.30 -37.51
C PRO A 555 5.33 -4.38 -38.61
N GLY A 556 4.30 -3.54 -38.55
CA GLY A 556 3.35 -3.38 -39.64
C GLY A 556 4.15 -3.18 -40.93
N ARG A 557 4.12 -4.18 -41.80
CA ARG A 557 4.81 -4.23 -43.11
C ARG A 557 4.13 -3.29 -44.12
N THR A 558 3.40 -2.29 -43.64
CA THR A 558 2.66 -1.32 -44.44
C THR A 558 3.59 -0.19 -44.82
N GLY A 559 4.16 -0.31 -46.03
CA GLY A 559 4.58 0.86 -46.79
C GLY A 559 6.05 1.25 -46.66
N ARG A 560 6.98 0.33 -46.94
CA ARG A 560 8.25 0.74 -47.55
C ARG A 560 7.93 1.21 -48.97
N ARG A 561 7.40 2.44 -49.10
CA ARG A 561 7.35 3.17 -50.37
C ARG A 561 8.78 3.19 -50.89
N SER A 562 8.97 2.51 -52.02
CA SER A 562 10.17 2.52 -52.84
C SER A 562 10.60 3.96 -53.11
N ARG A 563 11.54 4.47 -52.31
CA ARG A 563 12.37 5.59 -52.76
C ARG A 563 13.26 5.01 -53.85
N GLY A 564 12.97 5.43 -55.09
CA GLY A 564 13.73 5.06 -56.27
C GLY A 564 15.23 5.39 -56.13
N PRO A 565 16.06 4.76 -56.96
CA PRO A 565 17.51 4.87 -56.86
C PRO A 565 17.96 6.31 -57.14
N ALA A 566 18.50 6.96 -56.11
CA ALA A 566 19.24 8.20 -56.27
C ALA A 566 20.54 7.91 -57.03
N ARG A 567 20.69 8.59 -58.17
CA ARG A 567 21.90 8.62 -59.00
C ARG A 567 23.14 8.95 -58.17
N ARG A 568 24.21 8.17 -58.37
CA ARG A 568 25.58 8.49 -57.96
C ARG A 568 26.09 9.73 -58.70
N PRO A 569 26.79 10.66 -58.05
CA PRO A 569 27.88 11.40 -58.70
C PRO A 569 29.16 10.57 -58.58
N VAL A 570 29.78 10.33 -59.74
CA VAL A 570 31.13 9.80 -59.91
C VAL A 570 32.06 11.00 -60.14
N GLY A 571 33.29 10.90 -59.63
CA GLY A 571 34.40 11.84 -59.88
C GLY A 571 34.72 12.66 -58.62
N GLU A 572 35.95 12.87 -58.21
CA GLU A 572 37.23 12.53 -58.83
C GLU A 572 38.32 12.78 -57.77
N ALA A 573 39.43 12.06 -57.88
CA ALA A 573 40.62 12.23 -57.06
C ALA A 573 41.32 13.57 -57.37
N SER A 574 42.06 14.14 -56.41
CA SER A 574 43.50 14.45 -56.57
C SER A 574 44.03 15.36 -55.43
N ALA A 575 45.05 14.83 -54.75
CA ALA A 575 46.33 15.44 -54.37
C ALA A 575 46.46 16.88 -53.80
N ARG A 576 47.30 16.90 -52.75
CA ARG A 576 48.43 17.81 -52.46
C ARG A 576 48.19 19.17 -51.79
N SER A 577 48.86 19.28 -50.63
CA SER A 577 49.85 20.31 -50.27
C SER A 577 49.38 21.75 -50.04
N GLY A 578 49.58 22.21 -48.80
CA GLY A 578 50.39 23.41 -48.57
C GLY A 578 49.69 24.66 -48.04
N THR A 579 50.30 25.20 -46.99
CA THR A 579 50.47 26.64 -46.67
C THR A 579 49.30 27.47 -46.11
N VAL A 580 49.51 27.91 -44.86
CA VAL A 580 49.50 29.30 -44.35
C VAL A 580 48.51 30.28 -45.00
N GLY A 581 47.58 30.83 -44.22
CA GLY A 581 46.79 31.98 -44.64
C GLY A 581 45.83 32.50 -43.57
N ARG A 582 46.03 33.76 -43.23
CA ARG A 582 45.37 34.59 -42.20
C ARG A 582 43.92 34.97 -42.59
N THR A 583 43.22 35.51 -41.58
CA THR A 583 42.18 36.58 -41.63
C THR A 583 40.70 36.29 -41.94
N THR A 584 39.92 36.69 -40.93
CA THR A 584 38.60 37.39 -40.91
C THR A 584 37.28 36.62 -41.04
N PRO A 585 36.26 37.00 -40.22
CA PRO A 585 34.96 36.35 -40.16
C PRO A 585 33.93 37.04 -41.06
N PRO A 586 32.82 36.36 -41.40
CA PRO A 586 31.58 37.10 -41.60
C PRO A 586 30.37 36.45 -40.92
N GLY A 587 29.47 37.33 -40.46
CA GLY A 587 28.04 37.12 -40.63
C GLY A 587 27.31 36.45 -39.48
N VAL A 588 26.91 37.26 -38.49
CA VAL A 588 25.77 36.95 -37.61
C VAL A 588 24.49 36.98 -38.45
N GLY A 589 24.09 35.81 -38.94
CA GLY A 589 22.77 35.58 -39.55
C GLY A 589 21.72 35.35 -38.46
N ARG A 590 20.70 36.19 -38.42
CA ARG A 590 19.48 36.01 -37.61
C ARG A 590 18.76 34.70 -38.00
N PRO A 591 18.27 33.89 -37.04
CA PRO A 591 17.36 32.80 -37.36
C PRO A 591 15.94 33.32 -37.66
N PRO A 592 15.19 32.66 -38.55
CA PRO A 592 13.83 33.06 -38.92
C PRO A 592 12.84 32.79 -37.78
N VAL A 593 11.93 33.76 -37.58
CA VAL A 593 10.77 33.68 -36.71
C VAL A 593 9.78 32.66 -37.28
N PHE A 594 9.64 31.52 -36.61
CA PHE A 594 8.62 30.53 -36.91
C PHE A 594 7.32 30.94 -36.21
N ARG A 595 6.34 31.45 -36.98
CA ARG A 595 4.96 31.65 -36.51
C ARG A 595 4.27 30.28 -36.37
N LEU A 596 3.82 29.94 -35.18
CA LEU A 596 2.87 28.86 -34.95
C LEU A 596 1.44 29.39 -35.15
N PRO A 597 0.53 28.61 -35.77
CA PRO A 597 -0.86 29.01 -35.92
C PRO A 597 -1.63 28.87 -34.61
N GLU A 598 -2.35 29.94 -34.26
CA GLU A 598 -3.43 29.96 -33.27
C GLU A 598 -4.40 28.80 -33.52
N ARG A 599 -4.67 28.03 -32.46
CA ARG A 599 -5.74 27.04 -32.45
C ARG A 599 -6.72 27.42 -31.35
N ASP A 600 -7.65 28.29 -31.72
CA ASP A 600 -8.95 28.42 -31.10
C ASP A 600 -9.63 27.05 -31.01
N ARG A 601 -9.93 26.61 -29.78
CA ARG A 601 -11.19 25.93 -29.44
C ARG A 601 -11.48 26.15 -27.96
N GLY A 602 -12.28 27.18 -27.69
CA GLY A 602 -13.12 27.21 -26.51
C GLY A 602 -14.20 26.13 -26.62
N LEU A 603 -14.40 25.36 -25.55
CA LEU A 603 -15.63 24.62 -25.33
C LEU A 603 -16.01 24.77 -23.86
N SER A 604 -16.84 25.79 -23.66
CA SER A 604 -17.69 26.03 -22.51
C SER A 604 -18.66 24.87 -22.33
N LEU A 605 -18.77 24.33 -21.12
CA LEU A 605 -19.93 23.56 -20.69
C LEU A 605 -20.42 24.14 -19.35
N ARG A 606 -21.40 25.04 -19.45
CA ARG A 606 -22.34 25.44 -18.40
C ARG A 606 -23.77 25.40 -18.95
N GLY A 607 -24.69 24.88 -18.14
CA GLY A 607 -26.15 24.92 -18.31
C GLY A 607 -26.71 23.50 -18.51
N CYS A 608 -27.55 22.88 -17.67
CA CYS A 608 -28.74 23.27 -16.88
C CYS A 608 -29.97 22.48 -17.41
N GLY A 609 -30.82 21.99 -16.50
CA GLY A 609 -32.18 21.47 -16.75
C GLY A 609 -32.27 19.94 -16.63
N ALA A 610 -32.76 19.32 -15.56
CA ALA A 610 -34.12 19.33 -14.98
C ALA A 610 -35.18 18.64 -15.86
N GLY A 611 -35.77 17.55 -15.31
CA GLY A 611 -37.10 17.05 -15.63
C GLY A 611 -37.18 15.84 -16.55
N LEU A 612 -37.49 14.66 -16.00
CA LEU A 612 -38.80 14.01 -16.16
C LEU A 612 -38.80 12.61 -15.54
N ALA A 613 -39.74 12.42 -14.63
CA ALA A 613 -40.22 11.12 -14.19
C ALA A 613 -40.91 10.41 -15.35
N ARG A 614 -40.69 9.09 -15.46
CA ARG A 614 -41.68 8.20 -16.06
C ARG A 614 -41.51 6.78 -15.54
N GLU A 615 -42.60 6.30 -14.98
CA GLU A 615 -42.84 4.93 -14.53
C GLU A 615 -42.55 3.92 -15.65
N SER A 616 -41.97 2.79 -15.27
CA SER A 616 -42.01 1.56 -16.05
C SER A 616 -42.41 0.43 -15.12
N THR A 617 -43.73 0.23 -15.03
CA THR A 617 -44.42 -0.99 -14.63
C THR A 617 -43.86 -2.19 -15.41
N LEU A 618 -43.38 -3.21 -14.70
CA LEU A 618 -43.10 -4.54 -15.23
C LEU A 618 -44.30 -5.47 -14.94
N PRO A 619 -44.62 -6.41 -15.84
CA PRO A 619 -45.80 -7.25 -15.71
C PRO A 619 -45.59 -8.38 -14.69
N VAL A 620 -46.59 -8.56 -13.84
CA VAL A 620 -46.77 -9.71 -12.95
C VAL A 620 -47.23 -10.91 -13.79
N LEU A 621 -46.51 -12.03 -13.71
CA LEU A 621 -46.92 -13.32 -14.25
C LEU A 621 -47.81 -14.06 -13.21
N PRO A 622 -48.85 -14.78 -13.65
CA PRO A 622 -49.78 -15.47 -12.75
C PRO A 622 -49.18 -16.79 -12.20
N PRO A 623 -49.62 -17.26 -11.03
CA PRO A 623 -49.28 -18.57 -10.52
C PRO A 623 -50.03 -19.67 -11.31
N GLY A 624 -49.30 -20.69 -11.75
CA GLY A 624 -49.85 -21.91 -12.33
C GLY A 624 -50.29 -22.91 -11.25
N PRO A 625 -51.20 -23.85 -11.58
CA PRO A 625 -52.06 -24.52 -10.61
C PRO A 625 -51.49 -25.82 -10.04
N ASP A 626 -51.92 -26.08 -8.81
CA ASP A 626 -52.10 -27.34 -8.07
C ASP A 626 -51.75 -28.65 -8.80
N GLY A 627 -50.69 -29.30 -8.30
CA GLY A 627 -50.30 -30.66 -8.65
C GLY A 627 -50.62 -31.64 -7.52
N ALA A 628 -51.68 -32.41 -7.76
CA ALA A 628 -52.20 -33.59 -7.08
C ALA A 628 -51.30 -34.37 -6.10
N ALA A 629 -51.89 -34.65 -4.94
CA ALA A 629 -51.50 -35.71 -4.01
C ALA A 629 -51.61 -37.09 -4.67
N GLY A 630 -50.50 -37.84 -4.67
CA GLY A 630 -50.46 -39.26 -4.97
C GLY A 630 -50.21 -40.06 -3.70
N ASN A 631 -51.20 -40.85 -3.29
CA ASN A 631 -51.09 -41.88 -2.27
C ASN A 631 -50.04 -42.92 -2.68
N VAL A 632 -49.09 -43.21 -1.79
CA VAL A 632 -48.23 -44.40 -1.90
C VAL A 632 -48.57 -45.33 -0.75
N GLU A 633 -48.97 -46.54 -1.15
CA GLU A 633 -49.37 -47.66 -0.31
C GLU A 633 -48.27 -48.11 0.63
N ALA A 634 -48.69 -48.54 1.82
CA ALA A 634 -47.89 -49.22 2.81
C ALA A 634 -47.48 -50.60 2.29
N GLY A 635 -46.17 -50.84 2.20
CA GLY A 635 -45.58 -52.16 2.05
C GLY A 635 -45.07 -52.67 3.39
N ASP A 636 -45.71 -53.71 3.88
CA ASP A 636 -45.29 -54.56 5.00
C ASP A 636 -43.95 -55.23 4.69
N GLY A 637 -43.03 -55.24 5.66
CA GLY A 637 -41.68 -55.81 5.49
C GLY A 637 -40.97 -55.95 6.83
N THR A 638 -41.09 -57.16 7.38
CA THR A 638 -40.55 -57.68 8.63
C THR A 638 -39.01 -57.73 8.74
N GLU A 639 -38.57 -57.83 10.01
CA GLU A 639 -37.30 -58.42 10.48
C GLU A 639 -35.98 -57.65 10.30
N ALA A 640 -35.46 -57.12 11.42
CA ALA A 640 -34.10 -57.39 11.87
C ALA A 640 -33.94 -57.04 13.36
N ASP A 641 -33.61 -58.07 14.13
CA ASP A 641 -33.29 -58.06 15.56
C ASP A 641 -32.02 -57.27 15.92
N GLY A 642 -32.03 -56.73 17.14
CA GLY A 642 -30.91 -56.83 18.06
C GLY A 642 -29.97 -55.62 18.15
N LEU A 643 -30.08 -54.85 19.23
CA LEU A 643 -29.00 -54.41 20.14
C LEU A 643 -29.60 -53.56 21.32
N PRO A 644 -28.96 -53.53 22.50
CA PRO A 644 -29.63 -53.46 23.81
C PRO A 644 -29.85 -52.03 24.37
N PRO A 645 -30.76 -51.86 25.36
CA PRO A 645 -31.02 -50.58 26.01
C PRO A 645 -30.14 -50.39 27.25
N SER A 646 -29.28 -49.38 27.26
CA SER A 646 -28.67 -48.85 28.48
C SER A 646 -29.36 -47.55 28.90
N TYR A 647 -30.26 -47.75 29.86
CA TYR A 647 -30.69 -46.85 30.92
C TYR A 647 -29.82 -45.58 31.16
N PHE A 648 -30.47 -44.41 31.10
CA PHE A 648 -30.32 -43.41 32.18
C PHE A 648 -31.65 -42.68 32.38
N SER A 649 -32.22 -42.90 33.57
CA SER A 649 -33.47 -42.30 34.03
C SER A 649 -33.17 -41.10 34.93
N LEU A 650 -33.87 -40.01 34.62
CA LEU A 650 -34.52 -39.04 35.50
C LEU A 650 -34.00 -38.80 36.93
N GLY A 651 -33.70 -37.53 37.19
CA GLY A 651 -34.00 -36.82 38.44
C GLY A 651 -33.81 -35.33 38.16
N GLY A 652 -34.66 -34.39 38.53
CA GLY A 652 -35.89 -34.32 39.30
C GLY A 652 -36.21 -32.83 39.35
N GLY A 653 -37.47 -32.44 39.15
CA GLY A 653 -37.86 -31.05 39.00
C GLY A 653 -37.74 -30.23 40.28
N THR A 654 -37.69 -28.90 40.12
CA THR A 654 -38.48 -27.99 40.95
C THR A 654 -39.00 -26.85 40.09
N SER A 655 -40.31 -26.75 40.07
CA SER A 655 -41.11 -25.60 39.64
C SER A 655 -40.96 -24.48 40.67
N LEU A 656 -40.79 -23.23 40.22
CA LEU A 656 -41.30 -22.07 40.93
C LEU A 656 -41.51 -20.91 39.96
N SER A 657 -42.77 -20.54 39.86
CA SER A 657 -43.34 -19.45 39.11
C SER A 657 -43.09 -18.09 39.78
N ASP A 658 -43.08 -17.07 38.93
CA ASP A 658 -43.61 -15.72 39.19
C ASP A 658 -42.76 -14.76 40.07
N LYS A 659 -42.11 -13.76 39.44
CA LYS A 659 -42.46 -12.32 39.55
C LYS A 659 -41.31 -11.35 39.20
N ARG A 660 -41.73 -10.30 38.48
CA ARG A 660 -41.27 -8.89 38.51
C ARG A 660 -39.99 -8.49 37.76
N VAL A 661 -40.26 -7.80 36.65
CA VAL A 661 -39.56 -6.64 36.09
C VAL A 661 -39.08 -5.67 37.18
N VAL A 662 -37.77 -5.41 37.27
CA VAL A 662 -37.19 -4.21 37.90
C VAL A 662 -35.90 -3.79 37.17
N HIS A 663 -35.88 -2.53 36.72
CA HIS A 663 -34.70 -1.78 36.26
C HIS A 663 -33.65 -1.56 37.37
N GLN A 664 -32.36 -1.78 37.09
CA GLN A 664 -31.22 -1.19 37.82
C GLN A 664 -30.12 -0.88 36.79
N ARG A 665 -29.77 0.38 36.45
CA ARG A 665 -29.06 1.44 37.22
C ARG A 665 -27.87 0.91 38.03
N TRP A 666 -26.67 1.04 37.46
CA TRP A 666 -25.38 0.90 38.14
C TRP A 666 -24.74 2.29 38.37
N TYR A 667 -24.63 2.69 39.65
CA TYR A 667 -23.55 3.54 40.19
C TYR A 667 -22.42 2.57 40.60
N GLY A 668 -21.12 2.87 40.44
CA GLY A 668 -20.40 3.99 41.05
C GLY A 668 -19.58 3.45 42.23
N HIS A 669 -18.26 3.32 42.06
CA HIS A 669 -17.34 3.00 43.16
C HIS A 669 -16.27 4.08 43.34
N SER A 670 -16.13 4.41 44.61
CA SER A 670 -15.57 5.60 45.22
C SER A 670 -14.07 5.45 45.49
N ARG A 671 -13.34 6.58 45.46
CA ARG A 671 -12.03 6.73 46.12
C ARG A 671 -12.15 7.76 47.26
N PRO A 672 -11.42 7.59 48.39
CA PRO A 672 -11.57 8.45 49.57
C PRO A 672 -10.72 9.74 49.48
N PRO A 673 -11.03 10.77 50.29
CA PRO A 673 -10.40 12.09 50.21
C PRO A 673 -9.26 12.29 51.22
N ARG A 674 -8.39 13.27 50.92
CA ARG A 674 -7.59 14.02 51.92
C ARG A 674 -7.79 15.54 51.74
N PRO A 675 -7.64 16.35 52.80
CA PRO A 675 -8.36 17.61 52.94
C PRO A 675 -7.51 18.87 52.70
N GLY A 676 -8.21 19.95 52.33
CA GLY A 676 -7.98 21.29 52.88
C GLY A 676 -7.13 22.28 52.08
N ARG A 677 -7.78 23.25 51.43
CA ARG A 677 -7.66 24.68 51.77
C ARG A 677 -8.65 25.53 50.98
N ARG A 678 -9.33 26.40 51.72
CA ARG A 678 -10.32 27.42 51.30
C ARG A 678 -9.64 28.59 50.59
N VAL A 679 -10.39 29.32 49.75
CA VAL A 679 -10.51 30.81 49.63
C VAL A 679 -11.38 31.14 48.38
N PRO A 680 -12.16 32.25 48.36
CA PRO A 680 -13.59 32.16 48.08
C PRO A 680 -14.10 32.79 46.78
N HIS A 681 -15.33 32.39 46.46
CA HIS A 681 -16.30 33.02 45.57
C HIS A 681 -16.47 34.53 45.78
N ARG A 682 -16.63 35.25 44.67
CA ARG A 682 -17.68 36.28 44.54
C ARG A 682 -18.11 36.41 43.07
N GLY A 683 -19.22 35.77 42.75
CA GLY A 683 -20.10 36.18 41.67
C GLY A 683 -21.38 36.70 42.31
N ARG A 684 -21.84 37.89 41.91
CA ARG A 684 -23.23 38.29 42.09
C ARG A 684 -23.67 39.12 40.89
N ALA A 685 -24.72 38.60 40.26
CA ALA A 685 -25.50 39.22 39.20
C ALA A 685 -26.47 40.27 39.76
N GLY A 686 -27.06 41.02 38.84
CA GLY A 686 -28.11 42.02 39.05
C GLY A 686 -27.63 43.35 38.47
N GLY A 687 -28.16 43.86 37.37
CA GLY A 687 -29.56 43.94 36.96
C GLY A 687 -29.86 45.44 36.83
N GLY A 688 -30.47 45.88 35.74
CA GLY A 688 -30.86 47.29 35.62
C GLY A 688 -30.93 47.79 34.19
N ALA A 689 -32.16 47.97 33.74
CA ALA A 689 -32.58 48.57 32.49
C ALA A 689 -32.14 50.04 32.32
N GLY A 690 -32.17 50.55 31.09
CA GLY A 690 -32.50 51.96 30.87
C GLY A 690 -31.74 52.69 29.75
N ARG A 691 -32.45 52.88 28.63
CA ARG A 691 -32.57 54.12 27.84
C ARG A 691 -31.34 54.76 27.16
N ARG A 692 -31.52 54.90 25.83
CA ARG A 692 -31.45 56.11 24.96
C ARG A 692 -30.21 57.02 25.01
N GLY A 693 -29.80 57.39 23.79
CA GLY A 693 -29.22 58.70 23.46
C GLY A 693 -27.72 58.62 23.17
N GLU A 694 -27.32 58.58 21.90
CA GLU A 694 -27.02 59.74 21.05
C GLU A 694 -25.61 60.33 21.24
N ALA A 695 -24.97 60.51 20.08
CA ALA A 695 -24.11 61.63 19.73
C ALA A 695 -22.67 61.71 20.28
N ARG A 696 -21.78 61.61 19.27
CA ARG A 696 -20.76 62.60 18.90
C ARG A 696 -19.37 62.53 19.55
N ARG A 697 -18.42 62.39 18.62
CA ARG A 697 -17.23 63.23 18.39
C ARG A 697 -16.12 63.19 19.44
N GLY A 698 -14.92 62.96 18.91
CA GLY A 698 -13.86 63.93 19.11
C GLY A 698 -12.56 63.42 19.69
N GLY A 699 -11.71 62.87 18.81
CA GLY A 699 -10.37 63.44 18.64
C GLY A 699 -9.30 63.23 19.72
N PRO A 700 -8.06 63.70 19.44
CA PRO A 700 -6.83 63.00 19.77
C PRO A 700 -5.92 63.75 20.75
N ARG A 701 -4.88 63.10 21.29
CA ARG A 701 -3.58 63.68 21.73
C ARG A 701 -2.68 62.53 22.27
N ARG A 702 -1.51 62.24 21.68
CA ARG A 702 -0.18 62.91 21.70
C ARG A 702 0.62 62.73 23.01
N ARG A 703 1.85 62.18 22.83
CA ARG A 703 3.13 62.42 23.54
C ARG A 703 3.16 61.98 25.02
N GLY A 704 4.24 61.46 25.61
CA GLY A 704 5.65 61.29 25.28
C GLY A 704 6.43 60.98 26.58
N ALA A 705 7.77 60.88 26.48
CA ALA A 705 8.81 60.71 27.53
C ALA A 705 9.01 59.28 28.07
N GLN A 706 10.14 58.61 27.85
CA GLN A 706 11.55 58.86 28.30
C GLN A 706 11.76 58.79 29.82
N GLY A 707 12.60 57.83 30.26
CA GLY A 707 13.17 57.70 31.61
C GLY A 707 14.03 56.43 31.76
N PRO A 708 15.05 56.39 32.65
CA PRO A 708 16.41 56.04 32.22
C PRO A 708 17.14 54.88 32.97
N LEU A 709 18.25 54.46 32.36
CA LEU A 709 19.54 53.94 32.88
C LEU A 709 19.67 53.48 34.34
N ARG A 710 20.20 52.25 34.52
CA ARG A 710 21.07 51.89 35.67
C ARG A 710 22.33 51.15 35.21
N ARG A 711 23.48 51.75 35.49
CA ARG A 711 24.83 51.17 35.49
C ARG A 711 25.10 50.48 36.83
N ARG A 712 25.82 49.34 36.83
CA ARG A 712 26.87 49.02 37.82
C ARG A 712 27.96 48.16 37.15
N ARG A 713 29.18 48.35 37.66
CA ARG A 713 30.50 48.18 37.02
C ARG A 713 31.29 47.04 37.76
N PRO A 714 32.61 46.80 37.54
CA PRO A 714 33.16 45.48 37.17
C PRO A 714 34.22 44.91 38.15
N ARG A 715 34.82 43.74 37.84
CA ARG A 715 36.17 43.26 38.27
C ARG A 715 36.63 42.16 37.27
N ARG A 716 37.67 42.41 36.44
CA ARG A 716 39.10 41.95 36.52
C ARG A 716 39.26 40.43 36.73
N ALA A 717 40.21 39.67 36.17
CA ALA A 717 41.19 39.68 35.06
C ALA A 717 42.13 38.49 35.39
N LEU A 718 42.53 37.63 34.43
CA LEU A 718 43.82 36.90 34.40
C LEU A 718 43.93 36.00 33.13
N LEU A 719 44.75 36.52 32.20
CA LEU A 719 45.74 35.97 31.25
C LEU A 719 45.59 34.62 30.48
N PRO A 720 46.27 34.50 29.31
CA PRO A 720 46.09 33.45 28.30
C PRO A 720 47.26 32.45 28.21
N HIS A 721 47.05 31.30 27.54
CA HIS A 721 48.14 30.45 27.06
C HIS A 721 48.03 30.15 25.57
N SER A 722 48.99 30.72 24.84
CA SER A 722 49.46 30.37 23.50
C SER A 722 50.47 29.21 23.58
N ARG A 723 50.38 28.20 22.70
CA ARG A 723 51.52 27.32 22.36
C ARG A 723 51.37 26.71 20.94
N GLN A 724 52.31 27.10 20.09
CA GLN A 724 52.96 26.39 18.96
C GLN A 724 54.40 26.98 18.91
N PRO A 725 55.42 26.43 18.21
CA PRO A 725 55.57 25.18 17.45
C PRO A 725 56.92 24.42 17.71
N GLY A 726 57.17 23.31 16.99
CA GLY A 726 58.48 22.65 16.79
C GLY A 726 58.28 21.22 16.25
N ALA A 727 58.57 20.83 15.00
CA ALA A 727 59.78 20.84 14.15
C ALA A 727 60.69 19.59 14.29
N ALA A 728 60.73 18.82 13.19
CA ALA A 728 61.85 18.04 12.60
C ALA A 728 62.37 16.72 13.21
N ALA A 729 62.24 15.63 12.43
CA ALA A 729 63.22 14.58 12.08
C ALA A 729 62.49 13.59 11.12
N VAL A 730 62.76 13.46 9.82
CA VAL A 730 63.92 12.94 9.06
C VAL A 730 64.35 11.51 9.46
N GLY A 731 64.10 10.55 8.56
CA GLY A 731 65.12 9.56 8.19
C GLY A 731 64.78 8.05 8.28
N ARG A 732 64.88 7.40 7.10
CA ARG A 732 65.17 5.97 6.81
C ARG A 732 64.05 4.94 7.02
N ASP A 733 63.58 4.19 6.02
CA ASP A 733 64.20 3.42 4.90
C ASP A 733 64.60 1.99 5.28
N SER A 734 64.13 1.05 4.44
CA SER A 734 64.51 -0.37 4.28
C SER A 734 64.19 -1.40 5.39
N ARG A 735 63.36 -2.41 5.05
CA ARG A 735 63.71 -3.85 4.94
C ARG A 735 62.48 -4.78 5.06
N ASP A 736 62.04 -5.31 3.92
CA ASP A 736 61.81 -6.76 3.76
C ASP A 736 63.18 -7.48 3.90
N PRO A 737 63.30 -8.81 4.21
CA PRO A 737 62.48 -9.89 3.63
C PRO A 737 62.23 -11.15 4.51
N GLU A 738 61.47 -12.11 3.94
CA GLU A 738 61.58 -13.58 4.06
C GLU A 738 61.45 -14.22 5.47
N THR A 739 61.01 -15.46 5.74
CA THR A 739 60.53 -16.67 5.05
C THR A 739 60.05 -17.64 6.17
N GLY A 740 59.31 -18.70 5.83
CA GLY A 740 59.12 -19.89 6.67
C GLY A 740 57.69 -20.08 7.15
N VAL A 741 56.82 -20.84 6.45
CA VAL A 741 56.74 -22.32 6.48
C VAL A 741 56.53 -22.84 7.91
N ASP A 742 55.31 -23.28 8.25
CA ASP A 742 55.10 -24.73 8.33
C ASP A 742 53.61 -25.15 8.36
N ARG A 743 53.38 -26.32 7.78
CA ARG A 743 52.10 -27.04 7.68
C ARG A 743 51.79 -27.74 9.00
N GLY A 744 50.51 -27.75 9.39
CA GLY A 744 50.03 -28.56 10.52
C GLY A 744 48.64 -29.14 10.24
N THR A 745 48.61 -30.30 9.60
CA THR A 745 47.45 -31.20 9.47
C THR A 745 47.19 -31.97 10.76
N GLY A 746 45.92 -32.18 11.14
CA GLY A 746 45.49 -33.15 12.16
C GLY A 746 44.01 -32.95 12.48
N ARG A 747 43.07 -33.59 11.76
CA ARG A 747 42.51 -34.95 11.92
C ARG A 747 41.67 -35.15 13.20
N ALA A 748 40.36 -35.31 12.95
CA ALA A 748 39.31 -36.08 13.62
C ALA A 748 39.51 -36.61 15.05
N GLY A 749 38.48 -36.42 15.87
CA GLY A 749 38.26 -37.15 17.12
C GLY A 749 36.87 -36.88 17.69
N THR A 750 35.95 -37.81 17.45
CA THR A 750 34.63 -37.99 18.05
C THR A 750 34.65 -38.02 19.58
N ARG A 751 33.66 -37.37 20.21
CA ARG A 751 32.84 -37.92 21.30
C ARG A 751 31.50 -37.19 21.37
#